data_AF-A0A9W4WPK9-F1
#
_entry.id   AF-A0A9W4WPK9-F1
#
_cell.length_a   1.000
_cell.length_b   1.000
_cell.length_c   1.000
_cell.angle_alpha   90.00
_cell.angle_beta   90.00
_cell.angle_gamma   90.00
#
_symmetry.space_group_name_H-M   'P 1'
#
loop_
_entity.id
_entity.type
_entity.pdbx_description
1 polymer ?
#
loop_
_entity_poly.entity_id
_entity_poly.type
_entity_poly.pdbx_seq_one_letter_code
_entity_poly.pdbx_strand_id
1 'polypeptide(L)'
;MLVILPRTLFSSEYVKINHGPHDEKKGSTGQGIEVEKDEFSQIKNIRKHDNELDRKFCYGSECKFLFAYYPPTMEISTTNIEFITYIKLAESLGRIMVLTNVGSNKISTCQHFPFNFYYDVDQLQEMFPDIKFISQKDFQKWSYHRYDKPSTSHYYLINGGEQNSIMPVTPYSDSLRKTWCLDKFQLNLNDKTPFKQLRVSWNTWELEDGREVLQEFLVNSFQDNSKVLLIRHDIRQPLFIDEFPPLPYAKHIRDSSSKIINSLRPYIAIQWDIQHITQYVLPECALSLLNQVQETVDKSSIENIYFASDYPLRYLKDIISSNSSEPFFQPSSKWSHISVSHTKTMEVIATTIPYQTADSLGVMKHLQDSLKDEFENSGVRDILDKLVCIEADFYIGLPSHHCTNPMDLKRSKVVVEMRNKIWNHLSNSEDIESVLDLNSELHAQKPKMFSLLLTQTNSYDRLQSRNRFLFKSLFPIIILTLLIAFYTLSAEFIFTASLQSSTTSETSTEPTTKPSLDSPTYDEKFLTYLPHSGFHNQHGSLMNAMMLSYITNRTLILPPILIYHTIPYQPSDILYDSLNKTVTIKKYRMNHCTNVSAENESSDVDDDLCSQKYSKYDKLTMLNWEHLLDFSEIKKYIKLVHRGYDFNFDTLLEQFSTSKSETFFIVESKHYKFRFFDNDHSEEGLDRFKKKFFTSDLLKIDEKLLHFYSLFSHYKIVLEQPKNIHFYNIIHNTFMVNNPKLLNTSNEVMQKLGGKGSYFGLHVRVGEAKFRFQEKENLKFINDELKKFLKNNTIPYLDTSYLNKSKKEEEYFAYSLQECLAHNLPVIYIATDSKNPFKELKLLYDKYLCIFTLFDFKTDLEDIGKTSSDFDPNIDLLNFYIPLIDLLTVSYGGVFIGTIDSTFSRMAYELHDLYKYGEIKSHF
;
A
#
# COMPACT_ATOMS: atom_id res chain seq x y z
N MET A 1 5.55 -10.37 -37.16
CA MET A 1 6.89 -10.19 -36.55
C MET A 1 6.96 -8.81 -35.91
N LEU A 2 6.63 -8.67 -34.61
CA LEU A 2 6.68 -7.39 -33.89
C LEU A 2 7.08 -7.68 -32.43
N VAL A 3 8.24 -7.15 -32.08
CA VAL A 3 8.98 -7.34 -30.83
C VAL A 3 8.19 -6.81 -29.65
N ILE A 4 7.81 -7.71 -28.73
CA ILE A 4 7.21 -7.38 -27.44
C ILE A 4 8.34 -6.84 -26.55
N LEU A 5 8.44 -5.52 -26.44
CA LEU A 5 9.30 -4.87 -25.45
C LEU A 5 8.77 -5.16 -24.03
N PRO A 6 9.61 -5.65 -23.10
CA PRO A 6 9.25 -5.78 -21.70
C PRO A 6 9.03 -4.40 -21.07
N ARG A 7 8.02 -4.33 -20.20
CA ARG A 7 7.65 -3.16 -19.39
C ARG A 7 8.90 -2.44 -18.84
N THR A 8 9.18 -1.27 -19.39
CA THR A 8 10.10 -0.28 -18.81
C THR A 8 9.48 0.24 -17.50
N LEU A 9 10.06 -0.17 -16.37
CA LEU A 9 9.78 0.39 -15.06
C LEU A 9 10.40 1.81 -14.99
N PHE A 10 9.58 2.85 -15.13
CA PHE A 10 10.03 4.23 -14.96
C PHE A 10 10.05 4.67 -13.49
N SER A 11 11.28 4.88 -12.99
CA SER A 11 11.75 5.90 -12.03
C SER A 11 10.70 6.77 -11.31
N SER A 12 10.03 6.24 -10.29
CA SER A 12 9.29 7.11 -9.33
C SER A 12 9.51 6.87 -7.85
N GLU A 13 10.51 6.06 -7.48
CA GLU A 13 11.01 5.95 -6.11
C GLU A 13 12.50 6.27 -6.00
N TYR A 14 12.97 7.42 -6.50
CA TYR A 14 14.35 7.86 -6.21
C TYR A 14 14.43 9.37 -6.02
N VAL A 15 14.74 9.75 -4.78
CA VAL A 15 15.45 10.97 -4.33
C VAL A 15 14.78 12.31 -4.65
N LYS A 16 14.14 12.91 -3.62
CA LYS A 16 14.17 14.37 -3.44
C LYS A 16 15.63 14.76 -3.23
N ILE A 17 16.29 15.25 -4.26
CA ILE A 17 17.52 16.03 -4.08
C ILE A 17 17.04 17.39 -3.63
N ASN A 18 17.42 17.78 -2.42
CA ASN A 18 17.25 19.14 -1.93
C ASN A 18 17.96 20.11 -2.88
N HIS A 19 17.20 20.82 -3.71
CA HIS A 19 17.66 22.06 -4.30
C HIS A 19 17.44 23.17 -3.27
N GLY A 20 18.44 23.38 -2.40
CA GLY A 20 18.63 24.67 -1.73
C GLY A 20 19.05 25.74 -2.74
N PRO A 21 18.79 27.03 -2.46
CA PRO A 21 18.88 28.09 -3.45
C PRO A 21 20.32 28.27 -3.95
N HIS A 22 20.43 28.46 -5.26
CA HIS A 22 21.66 28.84 -5.95
C HIS A 22 22.21 30.15 -5.35
N ASP A 23 23.26 30.04 -4.55
CA ASP A 23 24.22 31.12 -4.36
C ASP A 23 25.41 30.88 -5.31
N GLU A 24 25.49 31.73 -6.34
CA GLU A 24 26.62 31.81 -7.26
C GLU A 24 27.90 32.27 -6.53
N LYS A 25 28.67 31.36 -5.94
CA LYS A 25 30.08 31.66 -5.60
C LYS A 25 31.03 30.49 -5.87
N LYS A 26 31.78 30.66 -6.96
CA LYS A 26 33.16 30.23 -7.24
C LYS A 26 33.65 28.90 -6.64
N GLY A 27 33.76 27.93 -7.57
CA GLY A 27 34.73 26.85 -7.65
C GLY A 27 35.59 26.50 -6.43
N SER A 28 35.33 25.32 -5.89
CA SER A 28 36.30 24.51 -5.15
C SER A 28 36.12 23.06 -5.61
N THR A 29 37.13 22.57 -6.31
CA THR A 29 37.29 21.27 -6.98
C THR A 29 36.90 20.06 -6.12
N GLY A 30 35.90 19.31 -6.57
CA GLY A 30 35.83 17.88 -6.26
C GLY A 30 36.92 17.16 -7.03
N GLN A 31 37.69 16.30 -6.37
CA GLN A 31 38.63 15.36 -7.00
C GLN A 31 37.83 14.35 -7.83
N GLY A 32 37.41 14.76 -9.03
CA GLY A 32 37.32 13.85 -10.15
C GLY A 32 38.74 13.42 -10.49
N ILE A 33 38.97 12.12 -10.63
CA ILE A 33 40.20 11.62 -11.26
C ILE A 33 40.17 12.19 -12.68
N GLU A 34 41.01 13.21 -12.93
CA GLU A 34 41.27 13.73 -14.26
C GLU A 34 41.70 12.56 -15.15
N VAL A 35 41.07 12.47 -16.32
CA VAL A 35 41.32 11.43 -17.31
C VAL A 35 42.71 11.67 -17.91
N GLU A 36 43.73 11.00 -17.39
CA GLU A 36 44.97 10.78 -18.13
C GLU A 36 44.68 9.80 -19.27
N LYS A 37 44.64 10.31 -20.50
CA LYS A 37 44.51 9.53 -21.75
C LYS A 37 45.70 8.58 -22.03
N ASP A 38 46.56 8.30 -21.03
CA ASP A 38 47.86 7.66 -21.20
C ASP A 38 48.07 6.39 -20.33
N GLU A 39 47.11 5.99 -19.48
CA GLU A 39 47.34 4.90 -18.49
C GLU A 39 47.58 3.50 -19.14
N PHE A 40 47.06 3.27 -20.35
CA PHE A 40 47.16 1.97 -21.04
C PHE A 40 48.17 1.97 -22.21
N SER A 41 48.80 3.10 -22.55
CA SER A 41 49.69 3.22 -23.71
C SER A 41 50.99 2.41 -23.60
N GLN A 42 51.37 2.05 -22.37
CA GLN A 42 52.59 1.29 -22.06
C GLN A 42 52.37 -0.24 -21.95
N ILE A 43 51.13 -0.73 -22.08
CA ILE A 43 50.82 -2.16 -21.92
C ILE A 43 51.20 -2.95 -23.17
N LYS A 44 52.30 -3.71 -23.07
CA LYS A 44 52.79 -4.56 -24.17
C LYS A 44 52.04 -5.90 -24.31
N ASN A 45 51.37 -6.36 -23.27
CA ASN A 45 50.62 -7.61 -23.28
C ASN A 45 49.35 -7.51 -22.41
N ILE A 46 48.22 -7.24 -23.07
CA ILE A 46 46.88 -7.08 -22.48
C ILE A 46 46.49 -8.29 -21.63
N ARG A 47 46.67 -9.51 -22.17
CA ARG A 47 46.29 -10.74 -21.47
C ARG A 47 47.09 -10.94 -20.18
N LYS A 48 48.39 -10.63 -20.19
CA LYS A 48 49.24 -10.71 -19.00
C LYS A 48 48.81 -9.69 -17.94
N HIS A 49 48.56 -8.43 -18.35
CA HIS A 49 48.08 -7.36 -17.48
C HIS A 49 46.77 -7.72 -16.79
N ASP A 50 45.76 -8.12 -17.57
CA ASP A 50 44.44 -8.47 -17.04
C ASP A 50 44.47 -9.72 -16.14
N ASN A 51 45.36 -10.68 -16.41
CA ASN A 51 45.57 -11.85 -15.55
C ASN A 51 46.25 -11.48 -14.22
N GLU A 52 47.17 -10.50 -14.23
CA GLU A 52 47.78 -9.99 -13.00
C GLU A 52 46.76 -9.24 -12.14
N LEU A 53 45.84 -8.50 -12.75
CA LEU A 53 44.69 -7.91 -12.07
C LEU A 53 43.75 -8.98 -11.47
N ASP A 54 43.45 -10.04 -12.23
CA ASP A 54 42.59 -11.13 -11.73
C ASP A 54 43.26 -11.83 -10.52
N ARG A 55 44.57 -12.07 -10.56
CA ARG A 55 45.32 -12.61 -9.42
C ARG A 55 45.29 -11.69 -8.19
N LYS A 56 45.40 -10.37 -8.41
CA LYS A 56 45.41 -9.37 -7.34
C LYS A 56 44.08 -9.27 -6.60
N PHE A 57 42.97 -9.26 -7.34
CA PHE A 57 41.64 -8.99 -6.75
C PHE A 57 40.82 -10.25 -6.45
N CYS A 58 41.10 -11.37 -7.12
CA CYS A 58 40.30 -12.61 -7.00
C CYS A 58 41.07 -13.79 -6.41
N TYR A 59 42.37 -13.61 -6.14
CA TYR A 59 43.25 -14.64 -5.59
C TYR A 59 43.18 -15.95 -6.40
N GLY A 60 43.14 -15.83 -7.74
CA GLY A 60 42.94 -16.94 -8.67
C GLY A 60 43.30 -16.57 -10.12
N SER A 61 43.14 -17.51 -11.05
CA SER A 61 43.48 -17.31 -12.47
C SER A 61 42.40 -16.62 -13.29
N GLU A 62 41.15 -16.61 -12.82
CA GLU A 62 40.03 -15.97 -13.50
C GLU A 62 39.02 -15.42 -12.47
N CYS A 63 38.57 -14.18 -12.70
CA CYS A 63 37.50 -13.57 -11.91
C CYS A 63 36.13 -13.80 -12.55
N LYS A 64 35.21 -14.44 -11.81
CA LYS A 64 33.79 -14.50 -12.12
C LYS A 64 32.99 -14.00 -10.92
N PHE A 65 32.18 -12.97 -11.13
CA PHE A 65 31.45 -12.28 -10.09
C PHE A 65 29.94 -12.49 -10.19
N LEU A 66 29.29 -12.48 -9.03
CA LEU A 66 27.86 -12.22 -8.87
C LEU A 66 27.71 -10.87 -8.18
N PHE A 67 26.94 -9.96 -8.79
CA PHE A 67 26.77 -8.59 -8.30
C PHE A 67 25.29 -8.25 -8.18
N ALA A 68 24.80 -8.33 -6.94
CA ALA A 68 23.43 -7.97 -6.58
C ALA A 68 23.33 -6.45 -6.42
N TYR A 69 22.87 -5.76 -7.46
CA TYR A 69 22.98 -4.30 -7.53
C TYR A 69 21.89 -3.54 -6.76
N TYR A 70 20.73 -4.18 -6.57
CA TYR A 70 19.64 -3.66 -5.75
C TYR A 70 18.86 -4.83 -5.13
N PRO A 71 19.43 -5.50 -4.11
CA PRO A 71 18.71 -6.48 -3.31
C PRO A 71 17.41 -5.89 -2.75
N PRO A 72 16.31 -6.64 -2.72
CA PRO A 72 15.08 -6.14 -2.13
C PRO A 72 15.27 -6.02 -0.61
N THR A 73 15.01 -4.84 -0.07
CA THR A 73 14.78 -4.67 1.36
C THR A 73 13.33 -5.03 1.65
N MET A 74 13.05 -6.14 2.34
CA MET A 74 11.68 -6.33 2.81
C MET A 74 11.48 -5.48 4.07
N GLU A 75 10.38 -4.74 4.12
CA GLU A 75 9.85 -4.16 5.37
C GLU A 75 9.59 -5.24 6.44
N ILE A 76 9.53 -6.52 6.04
CA ILE A 76 9.31 -7.71 6.88
C ILE A 76 10.64 -8.41 7.24
N SER A 77 11.79 -7.99 6.71
CA SER A 77 13.08 -8.64 7.00
C SER A 77 14.16 -7.58 7.22
N THR A 78 14.18 -7.02 8.42
CA THR A 78 15.39 -6.36 8.92
C THR A 78 16.52 -7.38 9.20
N THR A 79 16.36 -8.65 8.81
CA THR A 79 17.33 -9.75 8.89
C THR A 79 18.30 -9.80 7.69
N ASN A 80 18.02 -9.08 6.59
CA ASN A 80 18.77 -9.13 5.32
C ASN A 80 18.98 -10.55 4.74
N ILE A 81 18.03 -11.47 4.99
CA ILE A 81 18.08 -12.86 4.51
C ILE A 81 18.15 -12.92 2.97
N GLU A 82 17.69 -11.87 2.29
CA GLU A 82 17.71 -11.74 0.84
C GLU A 82 19.13 -11.55 0.33
N PHE A 83 19.98 -10.82 1.07
CA PHE A 83 21.39 -10.72 0.69
C PHE A 83 22.12 -12.04 0.86
N ILE A 84 21.80 -12.79 1.93
CA ILE A 84 22.29 -14.17 2.13
C ILE A 84 21.89 -15.08 0.96
N THR A 85 20.70 -14.90 0.40
CA THR A 85 20.24 -15.65 -0.77
C THR A 85 21.15 -15.44 -1.98
N TYR A 86 21.62 -14.21 -2.23
CA TYR A 86 22.61 -13.94 -3.27
C TYR A 86 23.98 -14.56 -2.97
N ILE A 87 24.39 -14.58 -1.70
CA ILE A 87 25.63 -15.23 -1.26
C ILE A 87 25.56 -16.73 -1.57
N LYS A 88 24.47 -17.42 -1.21
CA LYS A 88 24.31 -18.83 -1.53
C LYS A 88 24.21 -19.12 -3.02
N LEU A 89 23.58 -18.24 -3.78
CA LEU A 89 23.58 -18.37 -5.23
C LEU A 89 24.99 -18.22 -5.81
N ALA A 90 25.78 -17.26 -5.32
CA ALA A 90 27.15 -17.06 -5.75
C ALA A 90 28.04 -18.26 -5.40
N GLU A 91 27.89 -18.82 -4.19
CA GLU A 91 28.54 -20.06 -3.76
C GLU A 91 28.19 -21.23 -4.69
N SER A 92 26.89 -21.45 -4.95
CA SER A 92 26.40 -22.53 -5.83
C SER A 92 26.88 -22.40 -7.28
N LEU A 93 27.17 -21.19 -7.74
CA LEU A 93 27.68 -20.91 -9.09
C LEU A 93 29.22 -20.84 -9.17
N GLY A 94 29.93 -21.01 -8.04
CA GLY A 94 31.38 -20.85 -7.97
C GLY A 94 31.85 -19.43 -8.32
N ARG A 95 31.09 -18.42 -7.90
CA ARG A 95 31.33 -17.00 -8.20
C ARG A 95 31.72 -16.22 -6.95
N ILE A 96 32.57 -15.22 -7.13
CA ILE A 96 32.95 -14.24 -6.11
C ILE A 96 31.76 -13.31 -5.90
N MET A 97 31.33 -13.14 -4.65
CA MET A 97 30.23 -12.24 -4.32
C MET A 97 30.75 -10.81 -4.14
N VAL A 98 30.17 -9.88 -4.89
CA VAL A 98 30.43 -8.45 -4.71
C VAL A 98 29.60 -7.93 -3.55
N LEU A 99 30.27 -7.45 -2.50
CA LEU A 99 29.65 -6.81 -1.34
C LEU A 99 29.23 -5.38 -1.68
N THR A 100 27.99 -5.25 -2.14
CA THR A 100 27.35 -3.99 -2.52
C THR A 100 27.29 -3.02 -1.34
N ASN A 101 27.48 -1.72 -1.61
CA ASN A 101 27.47 -0.68 -0.58
C ASN A 101 26.13 -0.59 0.17
N VAL A 102 26.18 0.02 1.35
CA VAL A 102 25.08 0.19 2.31
C VAL A 102 24.83 1.66 2.64
N GLY A 103 23.62 1.99 3.07
CA GLY A 103 23.24 3.32 3.54
C GLY A 103 21.74 3.49 3.64
N SER A 104 21.26 4.28 4.60
CA SER A 104 19.82 4.50 4.84
C SER A 104 19.00 3.20 4.93
N ASN A 105 19.55 2.17 5.62
CA ASN A 105 18.98 0.81 5.72
C ASN A 105 18.77 0.06 4.39
N LYS A 106 19.52 0.41 3.35
CA LYS A 106 19.46 -0.28 2.05
C LYS A 106 20.83 -0.77 1.63
N ILE A 107 20.85 -1.91 0.96
CA ILE A 107 22.00 -2.41 0.20
C ILE A 107 21.76 -2.00 -1.25
N SER A 108 22.64 -1.20 -1.85
CA SER A 108 22.51 -0.77 -3.25
C SER A 108 23.82 -0.18 -3.77
N THR A 109 24.08 -0.33 -5.06
CA THR A 109 25.26 0.21 -5.74
C THR A 109 25.35 1.73 -5.70
N CYS A 110 24.22 2.40 -5.55
CA CYS A 110 24.18 3.84 -5.39
C CYS A 110 24.63 4.32 -4.01
N GLN A 111 24.63 3.45 -3.00
CA GLN A 111 24.98 3.83 -1.63
C GLN A 111 26.47 4.16 -1.47
N HIS A 112 26.76 4.94 -0.44
CA HIS A 112 28.08 5.54 -0.24
C HIS A 112 28.95 4.75 0.74
N PHE A 113 28.36 4.06 1.71
CA PHE A 113 29.13 3.37 2.75
C PHE A 113 29.51 1.96 2.32
N PRO A 114 30.75 1.51 2.60
CA PRO A 114 31.16 0.15 2.29
C PRO A 114 30.34 -0.86 3.09
N PHE A 115 30.14 -2.08 2.57
CA PHE A 115 29.31 -3.10 3.24
C PHE A 115 29.70 -3.38 4.69
N ASN A 116 31.00 -3.35 5.01
CA ASN A 116 31.54 -3.56 6.36
C ASN A 116 31.20 -2.43 7.36
N PHE A 117 30.55 -1.38 6.89
CA PHE A 117 30.03 -0.31 7.71
C PHE A 117 28.77 -0.72 8.47
N TYR A 118 27.91 -1.57 7.90
CA TYR A 118 26.76 -2.13 8.63
C TYR A 118 27.02 -3.53 9.12
N TYR A 119 27.81 -4.32 8.38
CA TYR A 119 27.93 -5.76 8.60
C TYR A 119 29.36 -6.18 8.92
N ASP A 120 29.52 -7.30 9.63
CA ASP A 120 30.80 -7.90 9.95
C ASP A 120 31.20 -8.86 8.84
N VAL A 121 32.17 -8.45 8.01
CA VAL A 121 32.60 -9.25 6.85
C VAL A 121 33.42 -10.46 7.29
N ASP A 122 34.15 -10.37 8.41
CA ASP A 122 34.95 -11.49 8.91
C ASP A 122 34.04 -12.60 9.44
N GLN A 123 33.04 -12.23 10.25
CA GLN A 123 32.03 -13.19 10.70
C GLN A 123 31.19 -13.73 9.54
N LEU A 124 30.90 -12.90 8.52
CA LEU A 124 30.23 -13.37 7.30
C LEU A 124 31.10 -14.37 6.52
N GLN A 125 32.42 -14.18 6.49
CA GLN A 125 33.36 -15.12 5.87
C GLN A 125 33.44 -16.44 6.65
N GLU A 126 33.34 -16.42 7.98
CA GLU A 126 33.23 -17.63 8.81
C GLU A 126 31.92 -18.39 8.53
N MET A 127 30.81 -17.68 8.31
CA MET A 127 29.51 -18.27 7.98
C MET A 127 29.46 -18.91 6.58
N PHE A 128 30.30 -18.44 5.65
CA PHE A 128 30.37 -18.91 4.26
C PHE A 128 31.84 -19.13 3.87
N PRO A 129 32.50 -20.20 4.36
CA PRO A 129 33.94 -20.39 4.15
C PRO A 129 34.33 -20.65 2.69
N ASP A 130 33.42 -21.22 1.90
CA ASP A 130 33.68 -21.64 0.51
C ASP A 130 33.51 -20.50 -0.52
N ILE A 131 32.92 -19.38 -0.11
CA ILE A 131 32.74 -18.22 -0.98
C ILE A 131 33.81 -17.16 -0.73
N LYS A 132 34.25 -16.52 -1.82
CA LYS A 132 35.10 -15.32 -1.76
C LYS A 132 34.25 -14.07 -1.85
N PHE A 133 34.58 -13.08 -1.04
CA PHE A 133 33.99 -11.75 -1.09
C PHE A 133 34.94 -10.70 -1.68
N ILE A 134 34.39 -9.71 -2.38
CA ILE A 134 35.11 -8.50 -2.79
C ILE A 134 34.29 -7.27 -2.41
N SER A 135 34.94 -6.22 -1.91
CA SER A 135 34.25 -4.95 -1.64
C SER A 135 33.81 -4.30 -2.96
N GLN A 136 32.68 -3.59 -2.97
CA GLN A 136 32.26 -2.82 -4.16
C GLN A 136 33.36 -1.86 -4.66
N LYS A 137 34.12 -1.25 -3.76
CA LYS A 137 35.24 -0.35 -4.08
C LYS A 137 36.37 -1.09 -4.82
N ASP A 138 36.73 -2.28 -4.38
CA ASP A 138 37.80 -3.05 -5.02
C ASP A 138 37.32 -3.69 -6.32
N PHE A 139 36.04 -4.10 -6.40
CA PHE A 139 35.40 -4.49 -7.66
C PHE A 139 35.41 -3.33 -8.67
N GLN A 140 35.12 -2.11 -8.22
CA GLN A 140 35.19 -0.91 -9.06
C GLN A 140 36.60 -0.68 -9.61
N LYS A 141 37.63 -0.73 -8.75
CA LYS A 141 39.03 -0.64 -9.19
C LYS A 141 39.40 -1.74 -10.17
N TRP A 142 39.00 -2.98 -9.89
CA TRP A 142 39.24 -4.11 -10.78
C TRP A 142 38.64 -3.85 -12.16
N SER A 143 37.36 -3.46 -12.25
CA SER A 143 36.71 -3.17 -13.53
C SER A 143 37.36 -2.00 -14.28
N TYR A 144 37.79 -0.98 -13.54
CA TYR A 144 38.41 0.23 -14.09
C TYR A 144 39.77 -0.06 -14.74
N HIS A 145 40.68 -0.72 -14.01
CA HIS A 145 42.06 -0.97 -14.47
C HIS A 145 42.17 -2.10 -15.50
N ARG A 146 41.11 -2.88 -15.74
CA ARG A 146 41.11 -3.86 -16.82
C ARG A 146 41.20 -3.17 -18.18
N TYR A 147 42.06 -3.69 -19.04
CA TYR A 147 42.09 -3.27 -20.44
C TYR A 147 40.86 -3.83 -21.16
N ASP A 148 40.67 -5.16 -21.11
CA ASP A 148 39.46 -5.78 -21.65
C ASP A 148 38.34 -5.70 -20.62
N LYS A 149 37.36 -4.82 -20.89
CA LYS A 149 36.21 -4.63 -20.02
C LYS A 149 35.45 -5.96 -19.88
N PRO A 150 35.04 -6.34 -18.66
CA PRO A 150 34.49 -7.65 -18.38
C PRO A 150 33.14 -7.85 -19.09
N SER A 151 32.92 -9.06 -19.60
CA SER A 151 31.63 -9.47 -20.13
C SER A 151 30.59 -9.51 -19.01
N THR A 152 29.39 -9.04 -19.34
CA THR A 152 28.29 -8.89 -18.39
C THR A 152 27.03 -9.55 -18.93
N SER A 153 26.29 -10.24 -18.06
CA SER A 153 24.91 -10.65 -18.32
C SER A 153 24.01 -10.07 -17.22
N HIS A 154 22.80 -9.68 -17.59
CA HIS A 154 21.81 -9.13 -16.68
C HIS A 154 20.64 -10.10 -16.47
N TYR A 155 20.24 -10.26 -15.21
CA TYR A 155 19.15 -11.11 -14.80
C TYR A 155 18.19 -10.39 -13.85
N TYR A 156 16.90 -10.46 -14.16
CA TYR A 156 15.84 -9.93 -13.32
C TYR A 156 14.83 -11.00 -12.96
N LEU A 157 14.74 -11.36 -11.68
CA LEU A 157 13.75 -12.33 -11.21
C LEU A 157 12.48 -11.58 -10.78
N ILE A 158 11.35 -12.04 -11.31
CA ILE A 158 10.03 -11.55 -10.98
C ILE A 158 9.16 -12.69 -10.47
N ASN A 159 8.14 -12.32 -9.71
CA ASN A 159 7.18 -13.24 -9.19
C ASN A 159 6.02 -13.48 -10.20
N GLY A 160 5.55 -14.72 -10.29
CA GLY A 160 4.34 -15.11 -11.00
C GLY A 160 4.56 -15.99 -12.24
N GLY A 161 3.45 -16.54 -12.75
CA GLY A 161 3.42 -17.58 -13.78
C GLY A 161 2.92 -18.91 -13.23
N GLU A 162 2.41 -19.79 -14.08
CA GLU A 162 1.99 -21.15 -13.68
C GLU A 162 3.21 -22.05 -13.40
N GLN A 163 4.32 -21.83 -14.12
CA GLN A 163 5.57 -22.57 -13.99
C GLN A 163 6.78 -21.62 -14.02
N ASN A 164 7.90 -22.07 -13.44
CA ASN A 164 9.18 -21.38 -13.50
C ASN A 164 9.63 -21.24 -14.97
N SER A 165 10.03 -20.05 -15.40
CA SER A 165 10.42 -19.82 -16.80
C SER A 165 11.49 -18.73 -16.93
N ILE A 166 12.26 -18.81 -18.01
CA ILE A 166 13.29 -17.84 -18.37
C ILE A 166 13.00 -17.30 -19.77
N MET A 167 13.09 -15.98 -19.93
CA MET A 167 12.86 -15.31 -21.21
C MET A 167 13.93 -14.26 -21.46
N PRO A 168 14.50 -14.18 -22.68
CA PRO A 168 15.34 -13.05 -23.05
C PRO A 168 14.49 -11.77 -23.08
N VAL A 169 15.08 -10.66 -22.72
CA VAL A 169 14.44 -9.34 -22.75
C VAL A 169 15.31 -8.35 -23.50
N THR A 170 14.68 -7.36 -24.13
CA THR A 170 15.42 -6.31 -24.84
C THR A 170 16.31 -5.56 -23.85
N PRO A 171 17.61 -5.38 -24.14
CA PRO A 171 18.52 -4.65 -23.25
C PRO A 171 18.05 -3.22 -22.98
N TYR A 172 18.24 -2.77 -21.74
CA TYR A 172 17.94 -1.39 -21.30
C TYR A 172 19.12 -0.81 -20.52
N SER A 173 20.32 -1.08 -21.04
CA SER A 173 21.61 -0.82 -20.40
C SER A 173 21.81 0.63 -19.98
N ASP A 174 21.41 1.59 -20.80
CA ASP A 174 21.56 3.03 -20.48
C ASP A 174 20.75 3.45 -19.25
N SER A 175 19.48 3.00 -19.19
CA SER A 175 18.61 3.22 -18.04
C SER A 175 19.17 2.53 -16.80
N LEU A 176 19.66 1.29 -16.95
CA LEU A 176 20.24 0.53 -15.86
C LEU A 176 21.50 1.21 -15.29
N ARG A 177 22.41 1.69 -16.17
CA ARG A 177 23.64 2.39 -15.78
C ARG A 177 23.35 3.63 -14.94
N LYS A 178 22.45 4.49 -15.40
CA LYS A 178 22.12 5.75 -14.72
C LYS A 178 21.30 5.53 -13.44
N THR A 179 20.28 4.67 -13.49
CA THR A 179 19.34 4.49 -12.38
C THR A 179 19.99 3.81 -11.18
N TRP A 180 20.89 2.85 -11.44
CA TRP A 180 21.51 2.03 -10.39
C TRP A 180 22.99 2.33 -10.22
N CYS A 181 23.44 3.51 -10.65
CA CYS A 181 24.83 3.96 -10.49
C CYS A 181 25.86 2.92 -10.99
N LEU A 182 25.50 2.15 -12.02
CA LEU A 182 26.40 1.13 -12.58
C LEU A 182 27.43 1.73 -13.54
N ASP A 183 27.25 3.00 -13.92
CA ASP A 183 28.23 3.84 -14.60
C ASP A 183 29.54 4.01 -13.82
N LYS A 184 29.50 3.84 -12.49
CA LYS A 184 30.70 3.78 -11.64
C LYS A 184 31.63 2.61 -11.99
N PHE A 185 31.11 1.54 -12.60
CA PHE A 185 31.85 0.33 -12.95
C PHE A 185 32.08 0.26 -14.46
N GLN A 186 33.31 -0.04 -14.86
CA GLN A 186 33.67 -0.12 -16.28
C GLN A 186 33.37 -1.52 -16.83
N LEU A 187 32.09 -1.77 -17.15
CA LEU A 187 31.57 -3.08 -17.59
C LEU A 187 31.14 -3.04 -19.07
N ASN A 188 31.13 -4.20 -19.75
CA ASN A 188 30.47 -4.35 -21.06
C ASN A 188 28.94 -4.44 -20.88
N LEU A 189 28.33 -3.33 -20.44
CA LEU A 189 26.90 -3.17 -20.24
C LEU A 189 26.33 -2.21 -21.29
N ASN A 190 25.89 -2.76 -22.42
CA ASN A 190 25.41 -2.04 -23.62
C ASN A 190 24.26 -2.83 -24.30
N ASP A 191 23.85 -2.43 -25.51
CA ASP A 191 22.72 -3.03 -26.20
C ASP A 191 22.96 -4.46 -26.73
N LYS A 192 24.19 -4.96 -26.61
CA LYS A 192 24.56 -6.36 -26.93
C LYS A 192 24.64 -7.25 -25.68
N THR A 193 24.51 -6.68 -24.49
CA THR A 193 24.52 -7.42 -23.23
C THR A 193 23.31 -8.37 -23.20
N PRO A 194 23.46 -9.65 -22.83
CA PRO A 194 22.32 -10.53 -22.63
C PRO A 194 21.51 -10.08 -21.41
N PHE A 195 20.24 -9.74 -21.63
CA PHE A 195 19.29 -9.52 -20.54
C PHE A 195 18.28 -10.66 -20.50
N LYS A 196 18.06 -11.22 -19.31
CA LYS A 196 17.10 -12.31 -19.09
C LYS A 196 16.17 -11.96 -17.94
N GLN A 197 14.90 -12.28 -18.10
CA GLN A 197 13.90 -12.20 -17.04
C GLN A 197 13.51 -13.61 -16.63
N LEU A 198 13.59 -13.90 -15.33
CA LEU A 198 13.21 -15.18 -14.75
C LEU A 198 11.88 -14.98 -14.02
N ARG A 199 10.89 -15.78 -14.36
CA ARG A 199 9.61 -15.85 -13.67
C ARG A 199 9.63 -17.03 -12.73
N VAL A 200 9.41 -16.76 -11.45
CA VAL A 200 9.31 -17.77 -10.40
C VAL A 200 7.83 -18.00 -10.09
N SER A 201 7.35 -19.24 -10.28
CA SER A 201 5.95 -19.64 -10.06
C SER A 201 5.66 -19.77 -8.57
N TRP A 202 4.44 -19.41 -8.16
CA TRP A 202 3.95 -19.62 -6.79
C TRP A 202 3.55 -21.07 -6.50
N ASN A 203 3.17 -21.83 -7.53
CA ASN A 203 2.78 -23.23 -7.36
C ASN A 203 3.95 -24.06 -6.81
N THR A 204 5.18 -23.68 -7.15
CA THR A 204 6.41 -24.29 -6.61
C THR A 204 6.77 -23.81 -5.21
N TRP A 205 6.03 -22.90 -4.57
CA TRP A 205 6.28 -22.52 -3.16
C TRP A 205 5.34 -23.25 -2.19
N GLU A 206 4.22 -23.78 -2.70
CA GLU A 206 3.20 -24.48 -1.92
C GLU A 206 3.43 -26.00 -1.84
N LEU A 207 4.40 -26.53 -2.60
CA LEU A 207 4.78 -27.95 -2.58
C LEU A 207 5.85 -28.20 -1.52
N GLU A 208 5.80 -29.38 -0.91
CA GLU A 208 6.70 -29.81 0.17
C GLU A 208 8.18 -29.88 -0.29
N ASP A 209 8.43 -30.11 -1.58
CA ASP A 209 9.74 -30.15 -2.26
C ASP A 209 10.04 -28.88 -3.12
N GLY A 210 9.10 -27.94 -3.15
CA GLY A 210 9.10 -26.88 -4.15
C GLY A 210 10.27 -25.88 -4.05
N ARG A 211 10.88 -25.76 -2.87
CA ARG A 211 12.10 -24.95 -2.63
C ARG A 211 13.34 -25.56 -3.29
N GLU A 212 13.48 -26.88 -3.24
CA GLU A 212 14.58 -27.60 -3.91
C GLU A 212 14.46 -27.46 -5.42
N VAL A 213 13.24 -27.61 -5.95
CA VAL A 213 12.92 -27.40 -7.37
C VAL A 213 13.24 -25.97 -7.80
N LEU A 214 12.93 -24.98 -6.96
CA LEU A 214 13.26 -23.58 -7.23
C LEU A 214 14.78 -23.35 -7.21
N GLN A 215 15.48 -23.96 -6.25
CA GLN A 215 16.94 -23.88 -6.17
C GLN A 215 17.60 -24.42 -7.42
N GLU A 216 17.22 -25.63 -7.83
CA GLU A 216 17.74 -26.27 -9.05
C GLU A 216 17.44 -25.43 -10.29
N PHE A 217 16.20 -24.92 -10.42
CA PHE A 217 15.82 -24.04 -11.52
C PHE A 217 16.69 -22.79 -11.58
N LEU A 218 16.92 -22.11 -10.46
CA LEU A 218 17.73 -20.90 -10.43
C LEU A 218 19.19 -21.23 -10.77
N VAL A 219 19.81 -22.21 -10.12
CA VAL A 219 21.20 -22.62 -10.40
C VAL A 219 21.37 -22.96 -11.88
N ASN A 220 20.46 -23.75 -12.46
CA ASN A 220 20.50 -24.11 -13.89
C ASN A 220 20.30 -22.89 -14.80
N SER A 221 19.42 -21.97 -14.42
CA SER A 221 19.15 -20.74 -15.19
C SER A 221 20.32 -19.74 -15.18
N PHE A 222 21.16 -19.78 -14.14
CA PHE A 222 22.32 -18.90 -13.97
C PHE A 222 23.66 -19.52 -14.40
N GLN A 223 23.66 -20.69 -15.06
CA GLN A 223 24.84 -21.28 -15.72
C GLN A 223 25.27 -20.42 -16.92
N ASP A 224 25.92 -19.30 -16.62
CA ASP A 224 26.33 -18.25 -17.55
C ASP A 224 27.85 -18.08 -17.46
N ASN A 225 28.52 -17.86 -18.60
CA ASN A 225 29.98 -17.77 -18.67
C ASN A 225 30.53 -16.33 -18.60
N SER A 226 29.67 -15.33 -18.48
CA SER A 226 30.09 -13.93 -18.33
C SER A 226 30.91 -13.71 -17.05
N LYS A 227 31.87 -12.77 -17.12
CA LYS A 227 32.69 -12.40 -15.97
C LYS A 227 31.86 -11.75 -14.87
N VAL A 228 30.76 -11.07 -15.19
CA VAL A 228 29.88 -10.40 -14.22
C VAL A 228 28.42 -10.77 -14.46
N LEU A 229 27.79 -11.41 -13.46
CA LEU A 229 26.32 -11.54 -13.41
C LEU A 229 25.73 -10.40 -12.60
N LEU A 230 25.03 -9.50 -13.27
CA LEU A 230 24.21 -8.48 -12.62
C LEU A 230 22.84 -9.06 -12.33
N ILE A 231 22.48 -9.15 -11.04
CA ILE A 231 21.22 -9.79 -10.63
C ILE A 231 20.41 -8.85 -9.74
N ARG A 232 19.10 -8.86 -9.95
CA ARG A 232 18.10 -8.25 -9.05
C ARG A 232 16.85 -9.12 -8.98
N HIS A 233 16.18 -9.14 -7.83
CA HIS A 233 14.81 -9.64 -7.71
C HIS A 233 13.95 -8.75 -6.81
N ASP A 234 12.64 -8.80 -7.00
CA ASP A 234 11.67 -8.12 -6.12
C ASP A 234 10.83 -9.12 -5.28
N ILE A 235 11.26 -10.39 -5.24
CA ILE A 235 10.62 -11.45 -4.47
C ILE A 235 10.84 -11.21 -2.97
N ARG A 236 9.74 -11.15 -2.21
CA ARG A 236 9.69 -10.82 -0.77
C ARG A 236 9.58 -12.06 0.11
N GLN A 237 10.23 -13.13 -0.29
CA GLN A 237 10.35 -14.38 0.46
C GLN A 237 11.73 -14.98 0.18
N PRO A 238 12.36 -15.70 1.12
CA PRO A 238 13.64 -16.35 0.89
C PRO A 238 13.59 -17.32 -0.31
N LEU A 239 14.49 -17.18 -1.29
CA LEU A 239 14.41 -17.99 -2.52
C LEU A 239 14.81 -19.45 -2.33
N PHE A 240 15.73 -19.74 -1.41
CA PHE A 240 16.31 -21.08 -1.29
C PHE A 240 15.97 -21.78 0.03
N ILE A 241 15.84 -21.06 1.14
CA ILE A 241 15.95 -21.66 2.48
C ILE A 241 14.97 -21.02 3.47
N ASP A 242 14.40 -21.81 4.38
CA ASP A 242 13.43 -21.34 5.38
C ASP A 242 14.07 -20.56 6.53
N GLU A 243 15.32 -20.89 6.91
CA GLU A 243 16.01 -20.22 8.01
C GLU A 243 17.49 -19.96 7.72
N PHE A 244 17.89 -18.70 7.81
CA PHE A 244 19.29 -18.29 7.87
C PHE A 244 19.55 -17.46 9.12
N PRO A 245 20.80 -17.48 9.65
CA PRO A 245 21.22 -16.48 10.60
C PRO A 245 21.13 -15.10 9.92
N PRO A 246 20.67 -14.05 10.63
CA PRO A 246 20.69 -12.71 10.09
C PRO A 246 22.12 -12.30 9.73
N LEU A 247 22.27 -11.34 8.80
CA LEU A 247 23.60 -10.77 8.53
C LEU A 247 24.22 -10.25 9.84
N PRO A 248 25.47 -10.64 10.15
CA PRO A 248 26.11 -10.17 11.37
C PRO A 248 26.38 -8.68 11.27
N TYR A 249 25.93 -7.89 12.25
CA TYR A 249 26.18 -6.44 12.28
C TYR A 249 27.63 -6.13 12.65
N ALA A 250 28.19 -5.05 12.12
CA ALA A 250 29.57 -4.64 12.37
C ALA A 250 29.86 -4.40 13.85
N LYS A 251 31.11 -4.65 14.27
CA LYS A 251 31.55 -4.55 15.68
C LYS A 251 31.17 -3.23 16.35
N HIS A 252 31.34 -2.09 15.68
CA HIS A 252 31.03 -0.78 16.26
C HIS A 252 29.53 -0.58 16.53
N ILE A 253 28.65 -1.21 15.75
CA ILE A 253 27.19 -1.22 15.99
C ILE A 253 26.89 -2.11 17.19
N ARG A 254 27.44 -3.34 17.23
CA ARG A 254 27.24 -4.28 18.34
C ARG A 254 27.75 -3.73 19.67
N ASP A 255 28.93 -3.13 19.67
CA ASP A 255 29.52 -2.50 20.86
C ASP A 255 28.64 -1.34 21.36
N SER A 256 28.07 -0.56 20.43
CA SER A 256 27.20 0.57 20.75
C SER A 256 25.84 0.12 21.30
N SER A 257 25.22 -0.90 20.70
CA SER A 257 23.97 -1.49 21.25
C SER A 257 24.23 -2.11 22.62
N SER A 258 25.34 -2.83 22.80
CA SER A 258 25.72 -3.44 24.08
C SER A 258 25.89 -2.39 25.18
N LYS A 259 26.46 -1.22 24.88
CA LYS A 259 26.55 -0.11 25.84
C LYS A 259 25.17 0.36 26.29
N ILE A 260 24.22 0.52 25.36
CA ILE A 260 22.83 0.89 25.68
C ILE A 260 22.20 -0.16 26.58
N ILE A 261 22.24 -1.43 26.15
CA ILE A 261 21.63 -2.57 26.86
C ILE A 261 22.18 -2.66 28.29
N ASN A 262 23.51 -2.67 28.44
CA ASN A 262 24.16 -2.81 29.74
C ASN A 262 23.90 -1.61 30.67
N SER A 263 23.66 -0.41 30.11
CA SER A 263 23.32 0.78 30.91
C SER A 263 21.88 0.78 31.42
N LEU A 264 20.99 -0.01 30.82
CA LEU A 264 19.55 -0.01 31.10
C LEU A 264 19.07 -1.24 31.87
N ARG A 265 19.76 -2.39 31.80
CA ARG A 265 19.30 -3.65 32.40
C ARG A 265 18.99 -3.50 33.91
N PRO A 266 17.82 -4.01 34.39
CA PRO A 266 16.68 -4.51 33.60
C PRO A 266 15.85 -3.36 33.00
N TYR A 267 15.29 -3.51 31.80
CA TYR A 267 14.52 -2.47 31.11
C TYR A 267 13.36 -2.97 30.24
N ILE A 268 12.40 -2.08 30.02
CA ILE A 268 11.29 -2.21 29.07
C ILE A 268 11.67 -1.45 27.79
N ALA A 269 11.67 -2.11 26.64
CA ALA A 269 11.79 -1.43 25.35
C ALA A 269 10.42 -1.23 24.72
N ILE A 270 10.16 -0.01 24.28
CA ILE A 270 8.97 0.38 23.53
C ILE A 270 9.39 0.69 22.10
N GLN A 271 8.70 0.13 21.11
CA GLN A 271 8.86 0.50 19.72
C GLN A 271 7.53 1.06 19.17
N TRP A 272 7.52 2.33 18.79
CA TRP A 272 6.37 2.96 18.16
C TRP A 272 6.75 3.76 16.91
N ASP A 273 6.46 3.16 15.75
CA ASP A 273 6.50 3.84 14.46
C ASP A 273 5.17 4.58 14.24
N ILE A 274 5.24 5.90 14.06
CA ILE A 274 4.05 6.77 13.97
C ILE A 274 3.86 7.40 12.60
N GLN A 275 4.82 7.26 11.68
CA GLN A 275 4.79 7.90 10.37
C GLN A 275 3.53 7.59 9.54
N HIS A 276 3.03 6.35 9.59
CA HIS A 276 1.94 5.91 8.72
C HIS A 276 0.58 5.82 9.43
N ILE A 277 0.49 6.36 10.65
CA ILE A 277 -0.73 6.33 11.46
C ILE A 277 -1.60 7.55 11.11
N THR A 278 -2.91 7.33 11.03
CA THR A 278 -3.86 8.41 10.75
C THR A 278 -3.89 9.42 11.89
N GLN A 279 -3.81 10.71 11.57
CA GLN A 279 -3.53 11.74 12.58
C GLN A 279 -4.60 11.86 13.68
N TYR A 280 -5.87 11.60 13.36
CA TYR A 280 -6.98 11.74 14.33
C TYR A 280 -7.01 10.64 15.38
N VAL A 281 -6.38 9.47 15.15
CA VAL A 281 -6.33 8.37 16.14
C VAL A 281 -5.13 8.47 17.09
N LEU A 282 -4.11 9.27 16.76
CA LEU A 282 -2.86 9.37 17.53
C LEU A 282 -3.05 9.65 19.03
N PRO A 283 -4.00 10.50 19.49
CA PRO A 283 -4.21 10.71 20.93
C PRO A 283 -4.71 9.46 21.66
N GLU A 284 -5.66 8.74 21.07
CA GLU A 284 -6.19 7.48 21.63
C GLU A 284 -5.08 6.43 21.71
N CYS A 285 -4.27 6.32 20.65
CA CYS A 285 -3.16 5.39 20.58
C CYS A 285 -2.08 5.67 21.63
N ALA A 286 -1.79 6.95 21.89
CA ALA A 286 -0.84 7.36 22.92
C ALA A 286 -1.32 6.92 24.32
N LEU A 287 -2.61 7.13 24.63
CA LEU A 287 -3.20 6.72 25.91
C LEU A 287 -3.18 5.19 26.08
N SER A 288 -3.50 4.46 25.01
CA SER A 288 -3.45 2.99 25.01
C SER A 288 -2.03 2.47 25.28
N LEU A 289 -1.02 3.05 24.62
CA LEU A 289 0.38 2.72 24.86
C LEU A 289 0.79 3.03 26.30
N LEU A 290 0.45 4.21 26.82
CA LEU A 290 0.79 4.60 28.20
C LEU A 290 0.17 3.67 29.23
N ASN A 291 -1.08 3.24 29.03
CA ASN A 291 -1.73 2.24 29.89
C ASN A 291 -0.97 0.91 29.87
N GLN A 292 -0.56 0.43 28.70
CA GLN A 292 0.19 -0.81 28.57
C GLN A 292 1.58 -0.71 29.22
N VAL A 293 2.24 0.44 29.09
CA VAL A 293 3.51 0.70 29.77
C VAL A 293 3.32 0.65 31.28
N GLN A 294 2.33 1.37 31.81
CA GLN A 294 2.04 1.38 33.24
C GLN A 294 1.74 -0.03 33.77
N GLU A 295 0.90 -0.80 33.08
CA GLU A 295 0.64 -2.19 33.46
C GLU A 295 1.89 -3.06 33.47
N THR A 296 2.80 -2.83 32.51
CA THR A 296 4.05 -3.61 32.41
C THR A 296 5.01 -3.22 33.53
N VAL A 297 5.13 -1.93 33.84
CA VAL A 297 5.90 -1.43 35.00
C VAL A 297 5.34 -2.02 36.30
N ASP A 298 4.02 -1.96 36.51
CA ASP A 298 3.37 -2.48 37.72
C ASP A 298 3.59 -3.99 37.90
N LYS A 299 3.54 -4.76 36.80
CA LYS A 299 3.72 -6.22 36.82
C LYS A 299 5.18 -6.65 36.98
N SER A 300 6.12 -5.90 36.38
CA SER A 300 7.54 -6.27 36.33
C SER A 300 8.39 -5.59 37.40
N SER A 301 7.93 -4.48 37.98
CA SER A 301 8.71 -3.55 38.81
C SER A 301 9.94 -2.97 38.11
N ILE A 302 9.96 -2.95 36.77
CA ILE A 302 11.05 -2.37 35.97
C ILE A 302 10.65 -0.94 35.56
N GLU A 303 11.48 0.03 35.95
CA GLU A 303 11.25 1.46 35.67
C GLU A 303 12.13 2.01 34.54
N ASN A 304 13.21 1.31 34.17
CA ASN A 304 14.05 1.74 33.04
C ASN A 304 13.30 1.49 31.73
N ILE A 305 13.03 2.56 30.98
CA ILE A 305 12.31 2.50 29.70
C ILE A 305 13.22 2.98 28.58
N TYR A 306 13.34 2.17 27.53
CA TYR A 306 13.92 2.56 26.25
C TYR A 306 12.79 2.84 25.24
N PHE A 307 12.84 3.96 24.54
CA PHE A 307 11.80 4.35 23.59
C PHE A 307 12.38 4.53 22.18
N ALA A 308 12.06 3.59 21.29
CA ALA A 308 12.41 3.60 19.88
C ALA A 308 11.22 4.11 19.04
N SER A 309 11.48 5.11 18.19
CA SER A 309 10.47 5.68 17.30
C SER A 309 11.11 6.22 16.03
N ASP A 310 10.36 6.16 14.94
CA ASP A 310 10.68 6.87 13.70
C ASP A 310 10.55 8.39 13.84
N TYR A 311 9.85 8.89 14.87
CA TYR A 311 9.78 10.31 15.21
C TYR A 311 11.14 10.83 15.72
N PRO A 312 11.59 12.03 15.34
CA PRO A 312 12.89 12.56 15.72
C PRO A 312 12.92 13.08 17.18
N LEU A 313 12.86 12.16 18.15
CA LEU A 313 12.74 12.45 19.59
C LEU A 313 13.84 13.36 20.14
N ARG A 314 15.04 13.34 19.55
CA ARG A 314 16.15 14.24 19.92
C ARG A 314 15.77 15.72 19.87
N TYR A 315 14.93 16.08 18.91
CA TYR A 315 14.53 17.46 18.66
C TYR A 315 13.21 17.82 19.32
N LEU A 316 12.56 16.89 20.02
CA LEU A 316 11.23 17.12 20.59
C LEU A 316 11.19 18.36 21.51
N LYS A 317 12.21 18.54 22.36
CA LYS A 317 12.30 19.72 23.25
C LYS A 317 12.45 21.03 22.47
N ASP A 318 13.28 21.01 21.43
CA ASP A 318 13.50 22.19 20.58
C ASP A 318 12.22 22.54 19.81
N ILE A 319 11.53 21.53 19.26
CA ILE A 319 10.25 21.66 18.55
C ILE A 319 9.14 22.22 19.46
N ILE A 320 9.04 21.72 20.70
CA ILE A 320 8.06 22.24 21.67
C ILE A 320 8.38 23.69 22.03
N SER A 321 9.67 24.02 22.20
CA SER A 321 10.10 25.36 22.62
C SER A 321 9.95 26.45 21.55
N SER A 322 9.96 26.08 20.26
CA SER A 322 9.94 27.04 19.17
C SER A 322 8.54 27.58 18.84
N ASN A 323 7.46 26.98 19.37
CA ASN A 323 6.07 27.27 18.98
C ASN A 323 5.84 27.28 17.44
N SER A 324 6.74 26.70 16.66
CA SER A 324 6.66 26.71 15.19
C SER A 324 5.91 25.48 14.71
N SER A 325 4.93 25.71 13.83
CA SER A 325 4.20 24.65 13.12
C SER A 325 5.06 23.95 12.06
N GLU A 326 6.24 24.49 11.73
CA GLU A 326 7.22 23.84 10.86
C GLU A 326 8.44 23.33 11.65
N PRO A 327 8.89 22.09 11.41
CA PRO A 327 10.08 21.56 12.05
C PRO A 327 11.33 22.32 11.59
N PHE A 328 12.19 22.71 12.53
CA PHE A 328 13.50 23.34 12.30
C PHE A 328 14.53 22.45 11.56
N PHE A 329 14.10 21.32 10.97
CA PHE A 329 14.97 20.29 10.41
C PHE A 329 14.49 19.88 9.03
N GLN A 330 15.45 19.65 8.13
CA GLN A 330 15.22 18.98 6.85
C GLN A 330 14.50 17.64 7.12
N PRO A 331 13.33 17.38 6.52
CA PRO A 331 12.66 16.09 6.65
C PRO A 331 13.64 14.99 6.23
N SER A 332 13.88 14.00 7.11
CA SER A 332 14.67 12.82 6.73
C SER A 332 14.01 12.12 5.54
N SER A 333 14.77 11.30 4.80
CA SER A 333 14.24 10.57 3.64
C SER A 333 13.00 9.71 3.93
N LYS A 334 12.70 9.46 5.21
CA LYS A 334 11.50 8.74 5.66
C LYS A 334 10.29 9.65 5.81
N TRP A 335 10.42 10.84 6.38
CA TRP A 335 9.26 11.67 6.69
C TRP A 335 8.93 12.64 5.55
N SER A 336 7.73 12.50 4.98
CA SER A 336 7.21 13.48 4.02
C SER A 336 6.63 14.72 4.72
N HIS A 337 6.09 14.57 5.95
CA HIS A 337 5.51 15.62 6.77
C HIS A 337 5.37 15.16 8.23
N ILE A 338 5.82 15.95 9.21
CA ILE A 338 5.50 15.77 10.64
C ILE A 338 4.37 16.76 10.96
N SER A 339 3.25 16.31 11.52
CA SER A 339 2.13 17.21 11.87
C SER A 339 2.12 17.61 13.34
N VAL A 340 1.36 18.65 13.67
CA VAL A 340 1.13 19.10 15.05
C VAL A 340 0.61 17.95 15.93
N SER A 341 -0.27 17.10 15.39
CA SER A 341 -0.79 15.93 16.12
C SER A 341 0.30 14.94 16.50
N HIS A 342 1.28 14.67 15.62
CA HIS A 342 2.40 13.79 15.94
C HIS A 342 3.24 14.37 17.08
N THR A 343 3.58 15.66 16.98
CA THR A 343 4.34 16.37 18.03
C THR A 343 3.59 16.38 19.35
N LYS A 344 2.28 16.67 19.34
CA LYS A 344 1.47 16.71 20.56
C LYS A 344 1.38 15.34 21.22
N THR A 345 1.22 14.28 20.42
CA THR A 345 1.26 12.89 20.90
C THR A 345 2.59 12.55 21.56
N MET A 346 3.72 12.93 20.94
CA MET A 346 5.05 12.67 21.52
C MET A 346 5.33 13.52 22.76
N GLU A 347 4.82 14.75 22.81
CA GLU A 347 4.85 15.59 24.02
C GLU A 347 4.09 14.93 25.18
N VAL A 348 2.89 14.38 24.93
CA VAL A 348 2.12 13.66 25.95
C VAL A 348 2.91 12.46 26.48
N ILE A 349 3.55 11.66 25.62
CA ILE A 349 4.39 10.55 26.07
C ILE A 349 5.57 11.04 26.91
N ALA A 350 6.31 12.03 26.40
CA ALA A 350 7.52 12.55 27.06
C ALA A 350 7.25 13.23 28.40
N THR A 351 6.04 13.76 28.60
CA THR A 351 5.62 14.36 29.87
C THR A 351 5.03 13.34 30.84
N THR A 352 4.58 12.17 30.35
CA THR A 352 3.92 11.16 31.19
C THR A 352 4.90 10.10 31.71
N ILE A 353 5.83 9.62 30.89
CA ILE A 353 6.79 8.56 31.29
C ILE A 353 8.24 9.01 31.07
N PRO A 354 9.14 8.74 32.04
CA PRO A 354 10.57 8.91 31.80
C PRO A 354 11.05 7.80 30.86
N TYR A 355 11.74 8.18 29.79
CA TYR A 355 12.35 7.23 28.86
C TYR A 355 13.76 7.66 28.46
N GLN A 356 14.55 6.69 28.02
CA GLN A 356 15.85 6.85 27.42
C GLN A 356 15.79 6.52 25.93
N THR A 357 16.68 7.13 25.15
CA THR A 357 16.92 6.84 23.74
C THR A 357 18.42 6.67 23.51
N ALA A 358 18.84 6.18 22.34
CA ALA A 358 20.25 6.14 21.98
C ALA A 358 20.94 7.53 22.10
N ASP A 359 20.22 8.63 21.84
CA ASP A 359 20.76 9.98 21.99
C ASP A 359 20.93 10.38 23.46
N SER A 360 19.92 10.15 24.29
CA SER A 360 19.96 10.58 25.70
C SER A 360 21.05 9.85 26.50
N LEU A 361 21.39 8.63 26.09
CA LEU A 361 22.50 7.83 26.63
C LEU A 361 23.87 8.22 26.04
N GLY A 362 23.94 9.21 25.15
CA GLY A 362 25.19 9.72 24.59
C GLY A 362 25.89 8.77 23.60
N VAL A 363 25.33 7.61 23.31
CA VAL A 363 25.92 6.60 22.40
C VAL A 363 26.03 7.15 20.98
N MET A 364 25.04 7.93 20.54
CA MET A 364 25.08 8.59 19.25
C MET A 364 26.22 9.63 19.16
N LYS A 365 26.63 10.28 20.25
CA LYS A 365 27.74 11.24 20.19
C LYS A 365 29.08 10.58 19.85
N HIS A 366 29.31 9.37 20.36
CA HIS A 366 30.53 8.60 20.07
C HIS A 366 30.62 8.09 18.63
N LEU A 367 29.47 7.99 17.97
CA LEU A 367 29.32 7.55 16.60
C LEU A 367 29.39 8.74 15.61
N GLN A 368 29.12 9.97 16.09
CA GLN A 368 29.00 11.19 15.28
C GLN A 368 30.29 11.60 14.53
N ASP A 369 31.47 11.35 15.10
CA ASP A 369 32.76 11.72 14.48
C ASP A 369 33.08 10.89 13.22
N SER A 370 32.45 9.72 13.06
CA SER A 370 32.67 8.79 11.95
C SER A 370 31.50 8.74 10.95
N LEU A 371 30.36 9.38 11.25
CA LEU A 371 29.06 9.03 10.65
C LEU A 371 28.17 10.22 10.25
N LYS A 372 28.69 11.46 10.18
CA LYS A 372 27.90 12.69 9.94
C LYS A 372 26.79 12.56 8.88
N ASP A 373 27.08 11.98 7.71
CA ASP A 373 26.12 11.90 6.60
C ASP A 373 25.08 10.77 6.75
N GLU A 374 25.38 9.73 7.54
CA GLU A 374 24.44 8.66 7.87
C GLU A 374 23.57 8.99 9.10
N PHE A 375 24.08 9.86 9.97
CA PHE A 375 23.40 10.33 11.17
C PHE A 375 22.07 11.01 10.89
N GLU A 376 22.00 11.79 9.80
CA GLU A 376 20.78 12.49 9.40
C GLU A 376 19.75 11.57 8.73
N ASN A 377 20.18 10.39 8.23
CA ASN A 377 19.36 9.48 7.41
C ASN A 377 18.86 8.22 8.14
N SER A 378 18.92 8.18 9.49
CA SER A 378 18.35 7.17 10.40
C SER A 378 18.89 5.73 10.36
N GLY A 379 19.69 5.33 9.37
CA GLY A 379 19.99 3.90 9.14
C GLY A 379 20.64 3.16 10.32
N VAL A 380 21.83 3.61 10.76
CA VAL A 380 22.52 3.00 11.93
C VAL A 380 21.67 3.08 13.19
N ARG A 381 20.90 4.16 13.37
CA ARG A 381 20.01 4.34 14.52
C ARG A 381 18.94 3.26 14.56
N ASP A 382 18.27 2.98 13.46
CA ASP A 382 17.21 1.96 13.43
C ASP A 382 17.77 0.57 13.73
N ILE A 383 18.99 0.28 13.26
CA ILE A 383 19.69 -0.97 13.59
C ILE A 383 19.95 -1.06 15.09
N LEU A 384 20.43 0.03 15.71
CA LEU A 384 20.67 0.09 17.15
C LEU A 384 19.38 -0.07 17.95
N ASP A 385 18.34 0.71 17.63
CA ASP A 385 17.04 0.64 18.29
C ASP A 385 16.46 -0.77 18.21
N LYS A 386 16.55 -1.40 17.03
CA LYS A 386 16.14 -2.80 16.84
C LYS A 386 16.90 -3.76 17.76
N LEU A 387 18.24 -3.68 17.80
CA LEU A 387 19.05 -4.56 18.65
C LEU A 387 18.73 -4.38 20.14
N VAL A 388 18.52 -3.15 20.57
CA VAL A 388 18.10 -2.82 21.95
C VAL A 388 16.69 -3.36 22.23
N CYS A 389 15.75 -3.29 21.29
CA CYS A 389 14.42 -3.87 21.45
C CYS A 389 14.45 -5.41 21.50
N ILE A 390 15.32 -6.06 20.72
CA ILE A 390 15.48 -7.52 20.72
C ILE A 390 16.01 -8.00 22.07
N GLU A 391 16.93 -7.27 22.69
CA GLU A 391 17.58 -7.69 23.94
C GLU A 391 16.87 -7.20 25.21
N ALA A 392 15.71 -6.56 25.12
CA ALA A 392 15.00 -6.02 26.28
C ALA A 392 14.40 -7.10 27.20
N ASP A 393 14.29 -6.83 28.51
CA ASP A 393 13.60 -7.74 29.44
C ASP A 393 12.12 -7.85 29.09
N PHE A 394 11.48 -6.71 28.83
CA PHE A 394 10.13 -6.62 28.28
C PHE A 394 10.13 -5.79 27.00
N TYR A 395 9.33 -6.23 26.04
CA TYR A 395 9.15 -5.52 24.77
C TYR A 395 7.68 -5.18 24.57
N ILE A 396 7.41 -3.90 24.36
CA ILE A 396 6.10 -3.36 24.01
C ILE A 396 6.20 -2.90 22.56
N GLY A 397 5.59 -3.69 21.67
CA GLY A 397 5.43 -3.32 20.26
C GLY A 397 4.23 -2.40 20.05
N LEU A 398 3.86 -2.24 18.78
CA LEU A 398 2.74 -1.40 18.36
C LEU A 398 1.41 -1.78 19.05
N PRO A 399 0.52 -0.79 19.37
CA PRO A 399 -0.81 -1.05 19.93
C PRO A 399 -1.68 -1.90 18.98
N SER A 400 -2.84 -2.42 19.39
CA SER A 400 -3.73 -3.15 18.46
C SER A 400 -4.55 -2.21 17.55
N HIS A 401 -5.08 -2.73 16.43
CA HIS A 401 -6.11 -2.10 15.58
C HIS A 401 -5.68 -0.82 14.82
N HIS A 402 -6.56 0.19 14.78
CA HIS A 402 -6.46 1.49 14.08
C HIS A 402 -5.23 2.31 14.48
N CYS A 403 -4.54 1.93 15.54
CA CYS A 403 -3.25 2.46 15.96
C CYS A 403 -2.04 1.84 15.24
N THR A 404 -2.28 1.04 14.21
CA THR A 404 -1.22 0.38 13.43
C THR A 404 -1.45 0.48 11.95
N ASN A 405 -0.37 0.74 11.23
CA ASN A 405 -0.34 0.54 9.80
C ASN A 405 0.19 -0.87 9.48
N PRO A 406 -0.32 -1.57 8.45
CA PRO A 406 0.26 -2.83 7.99
C PRO A 406 1.75 -2.75 7.64
N MET A 407 2.28 -1.57 7.31
CA MET A 407 3.73 -1.36 7.11
C MET A 407 4.50 -1.41 8.44
N ASP A 408 4.01 -0.74 9.47
CA ASP A 408 4.67 -0.64 10.78
C ASP A 408 4.59 -1.97 11.55
N LEU A 409 3.47 -2.68 11.42
CA LEU A 409 3.25 -4.00 12.03
C LEU A 409 4.36 -5.00 11.65
N LYS A 410 4.88 -4.92 10.42
CA LYS A 410 5.93 -5.81 9.93
C LYS A 410 7.24 -5.65 10.73
N ARG A 411 7.62 -4.41 11.07
CA ARG A 411 8.87 -4.15 11.83
C ARG A 411 8.79 -4.72 13.24
N SER A 412 7.65 -4.52 13.91
CA SER A 412 7.40 -5.10 15.23
C SER A 412 7.40 -6.63 15.21
N LYS A 413 6.82 -7.26 14.17
CA LYS A 413 6.83 -8.72 14.00
C LYS A 413 8.27 -9.28 13.96
N VAL A 414 9.20 -8.63 13.27
CA VAL A 414 10.60 -9.10 13.19
C VAL A 414 11.29 -9.09 14.56
N VAL A 415 11.09 -8.04 15.36
CA VAL A 415 11.66 -7.98 16.71
C VAL A 415 11.11 -9.13 17.56
N VAL A 416 9.81 -9.39 17.49
CA VAL A 416 9.18 -10.50 18.22
C VAL A 416 9.71 -11.86 17.76
N GLU A 417 9.85 -12.08 16.45
CA GLU A 417 10.40 -13.33 15.89
C GLU A 417 11.85 -13.56 16.33
N MET A 418 12.71 -12.53 16.26
CA MET A 418 14.09 -12.63 16.70
C MET A 418 14.20 -12.91 18.20
N ARG A 419 13.36 -12.27 19.03
CA ARG A 419 13.27 -12.53 20.47
C ARG A 419 12.91 -13.98 20.76
N ASN A 420 11.92 -14.51 20.04
CA ASN A 420 11.50 -15.92 20.19
C ASN A 420 12.62 -16.90 19.79
N LYS A 421 13.42 -16.59 18.76
CA LYS A 421 14.56 -17.42 18.36
C LYS A 421 15.64 -17.48 19.44
N ILE A 422 15.99 -16.33 20.04
CA ILE A 422 16.94 -16.27 21.15
C ILE A 422 16.42 -17.11 22.33
N TRP A 423 15.13 -16.98 22.66
CA TRP A 423 14.50 -17.78 23.72
C TRP A 423 14.58 -19.28 23.46
N ASN A 424 14.18 -19.72 22.26
CA ASN A 424 14.18 -21.14 21.90
C ASN A 424 15.59 -21.74 21.89
N HIS A 425 16.61 -20.97 21.49
CA HIS A 425 18.00 -21.41 21.54
C HIS A 425 18.48 -21.56 22.99
N LEU A 426 18.14 -20.61 23.87
CA LEU A 426 18.47 -20.68 25.29
C LEU A 426 17.71 -21.80 26.04
N SER A 427 16.51 -22.16 25.59
CA SER A 427 15.74 -23.26 26.17
C SER A 427 16.16 -24.64 25.68
N ASN A 428 16.79 -24.73 24.49
CA ASN A 428 17.19 -25.99 23.86
C ASN A 428 18.68 -26.35 24.05
N SER A 429 19.51 -25.44 24.57
CA SER A 429 20.90 -25.78 24.92
C SER A 429 20.92 -26.65 26.19
N GLU A 430 21.31 -27.91 26.07
CA GLU A 430 21.57 -28.87 27.17
C GLU A 430 22.76 -28.48 28.09
N ASP A 431 23.17 -27.21 28.14
CA ASP A 431 24.23 -26.70 29.01
C ASP A 431 23.65 -26.10 30.31
N ILE A 432 22.77 -26.83 30.99
CA ILE A 432 22.28 -26.45 32.34
C ILE A 432 23.24 -26.92 33.45
N GLU A 433 24.25 -27.76 33.16
CA GLU A 433 25.24 -28.20 34.16
C GLU A 433 26.66 -27.64 33.98
N SER A 434 27.03 -27.06 32.84
CA SER A 434 28.40 -26.57 32.59
C SER A 434 28.64 -25.09 32.92
N VAL A 435 27.58 -24.32 33.20
CA VAL A 435 27.66 -22.89 33.59
C VAL A 435 27.68 -22.69 35.12
N LEU A 436 27.70 -23.77 35.91
CA LEU A 436 27.65 -23.70 37.37
C LEU A 436 29.00 -23.55 38.08
N ASP A 437 30.14 -23.40 37.39
CA ASP A 437 31.44 -23.46 38.08
C ASP A 437 32.45 -22.32 37.82
N LEU A 438 32.07 -21.22 37.16
CA LEU A 438 32.95 -20.04 37.04
C LEU A 438 32.11 -18.74 37.01
N ASN A 439 31.53 -18.40 38.16
CA ASN A 439 31.34 -17.03 38.68
C ASN A 439 30.44 -17.09 39.92
N SER A 440 31.02 -17.55 41.03
CA SER A 440 30.58 -17.17 42.37
C SER A 440 30.73 -15.65 42.54
N GLU A 441 29.71 -14.99 43.10
CA GLU A 441 29.61 -13.55 43.41
C GLU A 441 28.92 -12.64 42.37
N LEU A 442 27.69 -12.98 41.96
CA LEU A 442 26.62 -11.97 41.80
C LEU A 442 25.23 -12.62 41.92
N HIS A 443 24.72 -12.74 43.15
CA HIS A 443 23.32 -13.10 43.38
C HIS A 443 22.41 -11.89 43.07
N ALA A 444 21.53 -12.00 42.07
CA ALA A 444 20.08 -11.81 42.22
C ALA A 444 19.31 -11.87 40.88
N GLN A 445 18.29 -12.73 40.87
CA GLN A 445 17.13 -12.80 39.96
C GLN A 445 17.34 -13.23 38.51
N LYS A 446 17.04 -14.52 38.27
CA LYS A 446 16.68 -15.06 36.95
C LYS A 446 15.50 -14.27 36.34
N PRO A 447 15.60 -13.78 35.09
CA PRO A 447 14.49 -13.08 34.43
C PRO A 447 13.36 -14.05 34.10
N LYS A 448 12.15 -13.78 34.62
CA LYS A 448 10.91 -14.39 34.12
C LYS A 448 10.44 -13.59 32.90
N MET A 449 10.73 -14.08 31.70
CA MET A 449 10.29 -13.49 30.43
C MET A 449 8.85 -13.93 30.14
N PHE A 450 7.88 -13.02 30.24
CA PHE A 450 6.50 -13.25 29.79
C PHE A 450 6.26 -12.46 28.50
N SER A 451 6.02 -13.15 27.38
CA SER A 451 5.38 -12.51 26.22
C SER A 451 3.88 -12.41 26.50
N LEU A 452 3.38 -11.20 26.78
CA LEU A 452 1.95 -10.97 26.98
C LEU A 452 1.25 -10.92 25.60
N LEU A 453 0.96 -12.10 25.04
CA LEU A 453 -0.01 -12.26 23.96
C LEU A 453 -1.40 -12.42 24.59
N LEU A 454 -2.18 -11.34 24.48
CA LEU A 454 -3.60 -11.16 24.76
C LEU A 454 -4.40 -12.40 25.22
N THR A 455 -4.67 -12.46 26.53
CA THR A 455 -5.97 -12.93 27.05
C THR A 455 -6.54 -11.82 27.94
N GLN A 456 -7.58 -11.12 27.48
CA GLN A 456 -8.31 -10.17 28.31
C GLN A 456 -9.12 -10.92 29.37
N THR A 457 -8.80 -10.72 30.65
CA THR A 457 -9.75 -10.90 31.76
C THR A 457 -10.19 -9.54 32.25
N ASN A 458 -11.50 -9.32 32.25
CA ASN A 458 -12.20 -8.14 32.72
C ASN A 458 -11.73 -7.68 34.11
N SER A 459 -11.43 -6.38 34.26
CA SER A 459 -11.55 -5.70 35.56
C SER A 459 -11.89 -4.22 35.38
N TYR A 460 -13.15 -3.95 35.01
CA TYR A 460 -13.70 -2.58 34.94
C TYR A 460 -14.15 -2.01 36.31
N ASP A 461 -13.94 -2.74 37.42
CA ASP A 461 -14.51 -2.41 38.73
C ASP A 461 -13.52 -1.97 39.82
N ARG A 462 -12.33 -1.45 39.47
CA ARG A 462 -11.32 -1.11 40.51
C ARG A 462 -10.66 0.27 40.47
N LEU A 463 -11.31 1.28 39.88
CA LEU A 463 -10.85 2.68 39.88
C LEU A 463 -11.88 3.67 40.46
N GLN A 464 -12.50 3.34 41.59
CA GLN A 464 -13.50 4.22 42.23
C GLN A 464 -13.29 4.55 43.71
N SER A 465 -12.05 4.61 44.22
CA SER A 465 -11.84 4.89 45.67
C SER A 465 -10.85 5.99 46.10
N ARG A 466 -10.22 6.78 45.21
CA ARG A 466 -9.22 7.78 45.68
C ARG A 466 -9.40 9.26 45.29
N ASN A 467 -10.50 9.69 44.67
CA ASN A 467 -10.69 11.11 44.30
C ASN A 467 -12.05 11.73 44.73
N ARG A 468 -12.48 11.52 45.98
CA ARG A 468 -13.76 12.09 46.50
C ARG A 468 -13.68 13.44 47.22
N PHE A 469 -12.50 14.04 47.41
CA PHE A 469 -12.40 15.29 48.18
C PHE A 469 -12.29 16.57 47.33
N LEU A 470 -11.70 16.51 46.13
CA LEU A 470 -11.51 17.69 45.27
C LEU A 470 -12.71 17.97 44.33
N PHE A 471 -13.54 16.96 44.03
CA PHE A 471 -14.64 17.10 43.08
C PHE A 471 -15.91 17.76 43.64
N LYS A 472 -16.09 17.81 44.97
CA LYS A 472 -17.29 18.39 45.59
C LYS A 472 -17.24 19.92 45.72
N SER A 473 -16.06 20.52 45.68
CA SER A 473 -15.86 21.97 45.85
C SER A 473 -15.71 22.74 44.54
N LEU A 474 -15.18 22.11 43.48
CA LEU A 474 -14.93 22.78 42.18
C LEU A 474 -16.11 22.70 41.19
N PHE A 475 -16.91 21.64 41.26
CA PHE A 475 -18.03 21.41 40.33
C PHE A 475 -19.15 22.48 40.37
N PRO A 476 -19.59 23.00 41.54
CA PRO A 476 -20.61 24.04 41.57
C PRO A 476 -20.09 25.39 41.05
N ILE A 477 -18.79 25.66 41.18
CA ILE A 477 -18.15 26.90 40.71
C ILE A 477 -18.15 26.92 39.18
N ILE A 478 -17.81 25.79 38.55
CA ILE A 478 -17.80 25.64 37.08
C ILE A 478 -19.21 25.82 36.50
N ILE A 479 -20.23 25.24 37.14
CA ILE A 479 -21.63 25.40 36.71
C ILE A 479 -22.07 26.86 36.85
N LEU A 480 -21.70 27.55 37.93
CA LEU A 480 -22.04 28.95 38.14
C LEU A 480 -21.37 29.86 37.09
N THR A 481 -20.10 29.61 36.75
CA THR A 481 -19.41 30.36 35.70
C THR A 481 -20.01 30.13 34.31
N LEU A 482 -20.44 28.91 34.00
CA LEU A 482 -21.11 28.60 32.73
C LEU A 482 -22.49 29.23 32.63
N LEU A 483 -23.25 29.29 33.74
CA LEU A 483 -24.55 29.95 33.78
C LEU A 483 -24.43 31.47 33.62
N ILE A 484 -23.43 32.10 34.24
CA ILE A 484 -23.17 33.54 34.09
C ILE A 484 -22.77 33.86 32.64
N ALA A 485 -21.89 33.06 32.04
CA ALA A 485 -21.48 33.24 30.64
C ALA A 485 -22.68 33.08 29.66
N PHE A 486 -23.57 32.13 29.93
CA PHE A 486 -24.78 31.93 29.12
C PHE A 486 -25.79 33.08 29.27
N TYR A 487 -25.89 33.68 30.47
CA TYR A 487 -26.74 34.84 30.71
C TYR A 487 -26.20 36.11 30.02
N THR A 488 -24.89 36.30 29.97
CA THR A 488 -24.28 37.45 29.28
C THR A 488 -24.39 37.34 27.75
N LEU A 489 -24.29 36.12 27.20
CA LEU A 489 -24.43 35.87 25.76
C LEU A 489 -25.88 35.97 25.26
N SER A 490 -26.86 35.62 26.09
CA SER A 490 -28.28 35.71 25.72
C SER A 490 -28.84 37.14 25.81
N ALA A 491 -28.27 38.00 26.66
CA ALA A 491 -28.67 39.40 26.79
C ALA A 491 -28.28 40.25 25.56
N GLU A 492 -27.19 39.92 24.85
CA GLU A 492 -26.77 40.63 23.63
C GLU A 492 -27.60 40.24 22.38
N PHE A 493 -28.26 39.08 22.39
CA PHE A 493 -28.99 38.57 21.23
C PHE A 493 -30.43 39.15 21.09
N ILE A 494 -30.96 39.78 22.14
CA ILE A 494 -32.33 40.30 22.15
C ILE A 494 -32.41 41.76 21.64
N PHE A 495 -31.28 42.46 21.45
CA PHE A 495 -31.28 43.88 21.07
C PHE A 495 -31.01 44.20 19.59
N THR A 496 -30.76 43.20 18.72
CA THR A 496 -30.45 43.42 17.29
C THR A 496 -31.49 42.89 16.30
N ALA A 497 -32.60 42.32 16.77
CA ALA A 497 -33.71 41.89 15.91
C ALA A 497 -34.82 42.95 15.87
N SER A 498 -34.54 44.11 15.28
CA SER A 498 -35.58 45.09 14.94
C SER A 498 -35.10 45.98 13.79
N LEU A 499 -35.90 46.00 12.72
CA LEU A 499 -35.76 46.69 11.42
C LEU A 499 -34.97 45.94 10.33
N GLN A 500 -35.69 45.24 9.43
CA GLN A 500 -36.11 45.88 8.17
C GLN A 500 -37.12 44.99 7.41
N SER A 501 -38.24 45.62 7.07
CA SER A 501 -39.27 45.15 6.15
C SER A 501 -39.09 45.87 4.83
N SER A 502 -39.14 45.14 3.71
CA SER A 502 -39.56 45.70 2.41
C SER A 502 -40.00 44.59 1.43
N THR A 503 -41.32 44.41 1.38
CA THR A 503 -42.21 44.44 0.20
C THR A 503 -41.75 43.83 -1.14
N THR A 504 -42.38 42.69 -1.47
CA THR A 504 -42.88 42.13 -2.77
C THR A 504 -42.47 42.71 -4.12
N SER A 505 -42.26 41.82 -5.10
CA SER A 505 -43.12 41.71 -6.29
C SER A 505 -42.98 40.34 -6.97
N GLU A 506 -44.11 39.66 -7.15
CA GLU A 506 -44.27 38.45 -7.96
C GLU A 506 -44.20 38.78 -9.45
N THR A 507 -43.64 37.88 -10.26
CA THR A 507 -44.13 37.68 -11.63
C THR A 507 -43.97 36.22 -12.01
N SER A 508 -45.12 35.59 -12.24
CA SER A 508 -45.30 34.26 -12.79
C SER A 508 -44.94 34.21 -14.27
N THR A 509 -44.19 33.19 -14.69
CA THR A 509 -44.38 32.52 -15.98
C THR A 509 -43.86 31.10 -15.88
N GLU A 510 -44.76 30.11 -15.96
CA GLU A 510 -44.40 28.81 -16.52
C GLU A 510 -43.88 29.02 -17.95
N PRO A 511 -42.97 28.15 -18.41
CA PRO A 511 -43.44 27.23 -19.44
C PRO A 511 -42.89 25.81 -19.30
N THR A 512 -43.84 24.89 -19.44
CA THR A 512 -43.72 23.56 -20.01
C THR A 512 -42.86 23.57 -21.29
N THR A 513 -41.75 22.83 -21.32
CA THR A 513 -41.29 22.16 -22.55
C THR A 513 -40.28 21.06 -22.23
N LYS A 514 -40.46 19.89 -22.89
CA LYS A 514 -39.55 18.75 -22.88
C LYS A 514 -38.12 19.17 -23.27
N PRO A 515 -37.06 18.58 -22.70
CA PRO A 515 -35.70 18.89 -23.13
C PRO A 515 -35.45 18.30 -24.51
N SER A 516 -35.32 19.17 -25.52
CA SER A 516 -34.60 18.86 -26.75
C SER A 516 -33.11 18.84 -26.46
N LEU A 517 -32.40 17.99 -27.21
CA LEU A 517 -30.95 17.96 -27.30
C LEU A 517 -30.48 19.29 -27.92
N ASP A 518 -30.28 20.32 -27.11
CA ASP A 518 -29.80 21.61 -27.59
C ASP A 518 -28.32 21.49 -28.00
N SER A 519 -28.03 21.94 -29.22
CA SER A 519 -26.67 22.09 -29.74
C SER A 519 -25.83 22.97 -28.79
N PRO A 520 -24.56 22.64 -28.54
CA PRO A 520 -23.72 23.40 -27.62
C PRO A 520 -23.65 24.87 -28.06
N THR A 521 -23.90 25.80 -27.14
CA THR A 521 -23.75 27.23 -27.42
C THR A 521 -22.28 27.54 -27.64
N TYR A 522 -21.98 28.56 -28.46
CA TYR A 522 -20.58 28.89 -28.83
C TYR A 522 -19.68 29.11 -27.60
N ASP A 523 -20.24 29.67 -26.52
CA ASP A 523 -19.54 30.01 -25.27
C ASP A 523 -19.50 28.87 -24.22
N GLU A 524 -20.07 27.70 -24.52
CA GLU A 524 -20.11 26.61 -23.54
C GLU A 524 -18.72 25.99 -23.33
N LYS A 525 -18.32 25.87 -22.05
CA LYS A 525 -17.05 25.29 -21.62
C LYS A 525 -17.28 23.85 -21.10
N PHE A 526 -16.36 22.96 -21.44
CA PHE A 526 -16.46 21.52 -21.20
C PHE A 526 -15.35 21.00 -20.29
N LEU A 527 -15.64 19.90 -19.60
CA LEU A 527 -14.70 19.09 -18.84
C LEU A 527 -14.88 17.62 -19.22
N THR A 528 -13.79 16.88 -19.41
CA THR A 528 -13.85 15.42 -19.64
C THR A 528 -12.66 14.71 -19.00
N TYR A 529 -12.76 13.38 -18.95
CA TYR A 529 -11.69 12.51 -18.46
C TYR A 529 -11.62 11.18 -19.23
N LEU A 530 -10.56 10.41 -19.02
CA LEU A 530 -10.42 9.06 -19.57
C LEU A 530 -10.76 7.98 -18.51
N PRO A 531 -11.63 7.02 -18.82
CA PRO A 531 -11.91 5.90 -17.93
C PRO A 531 -10.77 4.89 -17.97
N HIS A 532 -10.43 4.34 -16.81
CA HIS A 532 -9.45 3.27 -16.67
C HIS A 532 -9.69 2.50 -15.36
N SER A 533 -9.00 1.38 -15.19
CA SER A 533 -9.15 0.46 -14.04
C SER A 533 -10.57 -0.14 -13.91
N GLY A 534 -10.80 -0.92 -12.86
CA GLY A 534 -12.10 -1.56 -12.60
C GLY A 534 -13.25 -0.58 -12.29
N PHE A 535 -14.48 -1.10 -12.28
CA PHE A 535 -15.73 -0.34 -12.15
C PHE A 535 -15.75 0.66 -10.98
N HIS A 536 -15.42 0.22 -9.75
CA HIS A 536 -15.45 1.12 -8.57
C HIS A 536 -14.51 2.33 -8.72
N ASN A 537 -13.38 2.16 -9.42
CA ASN A 537 -12.44 3.26 -9.68
C ASN A 537 -12.97 4.21 -10.75
N GLN A 538 -13.66 3.68 -11.77
CA GLN A 538 -14.36 4.49 -12.76
C GLN A 538 -15.51 5.28 -12.13
N HIS A 539 -16.24 4.68 -11.18
CA HIS A 539 -17.30 5.31 -10.40
C HIS A 539 -16.77 6.46 -9.55
N GLY A 540 -15.70 6.24 -8.78
CA GLY A 540 -15.04 7.32 -8.03
C GLY A 540 -14.49 8.44 -8.92
N SER A 541 -13.96 8.10 -10.11
CA SER A 541 -13.49 9.10 -11.08
C SER A 541 -14.63 9.98 -11.61
N LEU A 542 -15.81 9.40 -11.81
CA LEU A 542 -17.00 10.13 -12.20
C LEU A 542 -17.50 11.06 -11.11
N MET A 543 -17.51 10.63 -9.85
CA MET A 543 -17.85 11.52 -8.72
C MET A 543 -16.93 12.75 -8.66
N ASN A 544 -15.62 12.53 -8.81
CA ASN A 544 -14.64 13.61 -8.91
C ASN A 544 -14.91 14.53 -10.11
N ALA A 545 -15.26 13.95 -11.27
CA ALA A 545 -15.57 14.72 -12.48
C ALA A 545 -16.81 15.61 -12.29
N MET A 546 -17.88 15.10 -11.67
CA MET A 546 -19.07 15.90 -11.34
C MET A 546 -18.72 17.05 -10.41
N MET A 547 -17.92 16.78 -9.37
CA MET A 547 -17.48 17.81 -8.42
C MET A 547 -16.67 18.91 -9.11
N LEU A 548 -15.70 18.55 -9.96
CA LEU A 548 -14.91 19.54 -10.70
C LEU A 548 -15.73 20.29 -11.75
N SER A 549 -16.68 19.64 -12.42
CA SER A 549 -17.61 20.28 -13.34
C SER A 549 -18.50 21.30 -12.62
N TYR A 550 -18.96 20.99 -11.41
CA TYR A 550 -19.70 21.93 -10.57
C TYR A 550 -18.83 23.12 -10.14
N ILE A 551 -17.63 22.86 -9.64
CA ILE A 551 -16.72 23.94 -9.21
C ILE A 551 -16.36 24.86 -10.37
N THR A 552 -16.06 24.29 -11.54
CA THR A 552 -15.62 25.06 -12.72
C THR A 552 -16.76 25.60 -13.58
N ASN A 553 -18.01 25.27 -13.25
CA ASN A 553 -19.21 25.56 -14.06
C ASN A 553 -19.04 25.12 -15.53
N ARG A 554 -18.59 23.87 -15.74
CA ARG A 554 -18.34 23.28 -17.05
C ARG A 554 -19.25 22.08 -17.30
N THR A 555 -19.75 21.97 -18.52
CA THR A 555 -20.54 20.80 -18.97
C THR A 555 -19.65 19.56 -18.97
N LEU A 556 -20.07 18.51 -18.26
CA LEU A 556 -19.32 17.27 -18.16
C LEU A 556 -19.57 16.40 -19.39
N ILE A 557 -18.52 16.16 -20.18
CA ILE A 557 -18.53 15.15 -21.24
C ILE A 557 -18.18 13.80 -20.60
N LEU A 558 -19.19 12.95 -20.52
CA LEU A 558 -19.22 11.72 -19.75
C LEU A 558 -18.70 10.53 -20.59
N PRO A 559 -17.52 9.97 -20.28
CA PRO A 559 -17.07 8.74 -20.93
C PRO A 559 -17.89 7.52 -20.46
N PRO A 560 -18.01 6.47 -21.30
CA PRO A 560 -18.76 5.26 -20.96
C PRO A 560 -18.02 4.40 -19.93
N ILE A 561 -18.74 3.48 -19.30
CA ILE A 561 -18.18 2.47 -18.40
C ILE A 561 -17.48 1.40 -19.24
N LEU A 562 -16.22 1.07 -18.93
CA LEU A 562 -15.52 -0.08 -19.52
C LEU A 562 -15.82 -1.37 -18.74
N ILE A 563 -16.30 -2.41 -19.42
CA ILE A 563 -16.74 -3.68 -18.82
C ILE A 563 -15.92 -4.87 -19.38
N TYR A 564 -15.62 -5.84 -18.52
CA TYR A 564 -14.85 -7.09 -18.73
C TYR A 564 -13.39 -6.96 -19.17
N HIS A 565 -13.06 -5.94 -19.96
CA HIS A 565 -11.70 -5.58 -20.29
C HIS A 565 -11.46 -4.11 -19.93
N THR A 566 -10.63 -3.87 -18.92
CA THR A 566 -10.28 -2.51 -18.49
C THR A 566 -8.80 -2.28 -18.68
N ILE A 567 -8.45 -1.04 -19.04
CA ILE A 567 -7.06 -0.64 -19.21
C ILE A 567 -6.56 -0.18 -17.85
N PRO A 568 -5.46 -0.72 -17.32
CA PRO A 568 -4.88 -0.21 -16.07
C PRO A 568 -4.42 1.23 -16.26
N TYR A 569 -4.19 1.96 -15.17
CA TYR A 569 -3.60 3.29 -15.28
C TYR A 569 -2.31 3.25 -16.12
N GLN A 570 -2.19 4.20 -17.04
CA GLN A 570 -1.01 4.44 -17.85
C GLN A 570 -0.71 5.94 -17.90
N PRO A 571 0.58 6.32 -18.04
CA PRO A 571 0.94 7.72 -18.29
C PRO A 571 0.26 8.24 -19.55
N SER A 572 -0.20 9.49 -19.46
CA SER A 572 -1.00 10.22 -20.45
C SER A 572 -1.26 9.55 -21.81
N ASP A 573 -0.41 9.81 -22.81
CA ASP A 573 -0.69 9.51 -24.21
C ASP A 573 -0.85 8.01 -24.45
N ILE A 574 -0.17 7.19 -23.63
CA ILE A 574 -0.24 5.73 -23.68
C ILE A 574 -1.65 5.24 -23.33
N LEU A 575 -2.35 5.92 -22.39
CA LEU A 575 -3.72 5.57 -22.03
C LEU A 575 -4.67 5.82 -23.20
N TYR A 576 -4.53 6.95 -23.87
CA TYR A 576 -5.30 7.30 -25.06
C TYR A 576 -5.09 6.28 -26.18
N ASP A 577 -3.83 5.99 -26.50
CA ASP A 577 -3.47 5.02 -27.53
C ASP A 577 -4.01 3.63 -27.20
N SER A 578 -3.92 3.22 -25.94
CA SER A 578 -4.40 1.91 -25.49
C SER A 578 -5.92 1.82 -25.57
N LEU A 579 -6.65 2.86 -25.18
CA LEU A 579 -8.12 2.94 -25.29
C LEU A 579 -8.56 2.85 -26.76
N ASN A 580 -7.98 3.70 -27.61
CA ASN A 580 -8.29 3.72 -29.04
C ASN A 580 -7.98 2.38 -29.72
N LYS A 581 -6.77 1.86 -29.51
CA LYS A 581 -6.36 0.56 -30.05
C LYS A 581 -7.31 -0.55 -29.63
N THR A 582 -7.69 -0.58 -28.36
CA THR A 582 -8.58 -1.61 -27.81
C THR A 582 -9.97 -1.54 -28.44
N VAL A 583 -10.56 -0.35 -28.55
CA VAL A 583 -11.87 -0.16 -29.20
C VAL A 583 -11.81 -0.47 -30.70
N THR A 584 -10.76 -0.04 -31.40
CA THR A 584 -10.59 -0.33 -32.84
C THR A 584 -10.50 -1.84 -33.09
N ILE A 585 -9.68 -2.56 -32.32
CA ILE A 585 -9.54 -4.01 -32.45
C ILE A 585 -10.87 -4.70 -32.13
N LYS A 586 -11.57 -4.29 -31.07
CA LYS A 586 -12.89 -4.85 -30.73
C LYS A 586 -13.89 -4.66 -31.87
N LYS A 587 -14.04 -3.44 -32.41
CA LYS A 587 -14.95 -3.14 -33.53
C LYS A 587 -14.58 -3.96 -34.77
N TYR A 588 -13.28 -4.07 -35.07
CA TYR A 588 -12.81 -4.89 -36.18
C TYR A 588 -13.22 -6.35 -36.03
N ARG A 589 -12.90 -6.95 -34.87
CA ARG A 589 -13.14 -8.37 -34.60
C ARG A 589 -14.63 -8.70 -34.58
N MET A 590 -15.45 -7.83 -34.01
CA MET A 590 -16.90 -7.96 -33.98
C MET A 590 -17.51 -8.02 -35.39
N ASN A 591 -16.96 -7.25 -36.33
CA ASN A 591 -17.49 -7.15 -37.69
C ASN A 591 -16.90 -8.16 -38.68
N HIS A 592 -15.69 -8.69 -38.42
CA HIS A 592 -14.93 -9.47 -39.42
C HIS A 592 -14.50 -10.87 -38.96
N CYS A 593 -14.41 -11.14 -37.64
CA CYS A 593 -13.83 -12.40 -37.15
C CYS A 593 -14.86 -13.47 -36.74
N THR A 594 -16.12 -13.35 -37.19
CA THR A 594 -17.16 -14.36 -36.94
C THR A 594 -16.88 -15.64 -37.73
N ASN A 595 -16.78 -16.78 -37.03
CA ASN A 595 -16.60 -18.16 -37.54
C ASN A 595 -15.22 -18.53 -38.12
N VAL A 596 -14.12 -18.23 -37.43
CA VAL A 596 -12.90 -19.03 -37.63
C VAL A 596 -13.00 -20.26 -36.73
N SER A 597 -13.58 -21.35 -37.25
CA SER A 597 -13.44 -22.67 -36.64
C SER A 597 -11.96 -23.01 -36.53
N ALA A 598 -11.56 -23.56 -35.38
CA ALA A 598 -10.18 -23.81 -34.99
C ALA A 598 -9.44 -24.88 -35.83
N GLU A 599 -9.90 -25.20 -37.05
CA GLU A 599 -9.40 -26.33 -37.85
C GLU A 599 -9.06 -26.03 -39.31
N ASN A 600 -9.25 -24.80 -39.81
CA ASN A 600 -8.83 -24.47 -41.18
C ASN A 600 -7.70 -23.43 -41.19
N GLU A 601 -6.46 -23.93 -41.12
CA GLU A 601 -5.30 -23.25 -41.70
C GLU A 601 -5.47 -23.22 -43.23
N SER A 602 -6.34 -22.34 -43.74
CA SER A 602 -6.31 -21.95 -45.14
C SER A 602 -5.63 -20.59 -45.25
N SER A 603 -4.41 -20.66 -45.77
CA SER A 603 -3.64 -19.56 -46.34
C SER A 603 -4.50 -18.64 -47.22
N ASP A 604 -4.27 -17.34 -47.07
CA ASP A 604 -4.72 -16.21 -47.90
C ASP A 604 -5.84 -15.35 -47.31
N VAL A 605 -5.59 -14.68 -46.17
CA VAL A 605 -5.58 -13.20 -46.03
C VAL A 605 -4.79 -12.87 -44.74
N ASP A 606 -3.83 -11.96 -44.88
CA ASP A 606 -2.96 -11.40 -43.82
C ASP A 606 -3.76 -10.51 -42.85
N ASP A 607 -4.46 -11.11 -41.87
CA ASP A 607 -5.26 -10.34 -40.92
C ASP A 607 -4.91 -10.65 -39.46
N ASP A 608 -3.75 -10.12 -39.02
CA ASP A 608 -3.20 -10.24 -37.64
C ASP A 608 -4.26 -9.99 -36.56
N LEU A 609 -5.27 -9.15 -36.82
CA LEU A 609 -6.30 -8.75 -35.86
C LEU A 609 -7.32 -9.84 -35.53
N CYS A 610 -7.53 -10.84 -36.40
CA CYS A 610 -8.37 -12.00 -36.08
C CYS A 610 -7.63 -13.08 -35.26
N SER A 611 -6.31 -12.97 -35.07
CA SER A 611 -5.52 -13.94 -34.31
C SER A 611 -5.92 -14.06 -32.83
N GLN A 612 -5.60 -15.21 -32.23
CA GLN A 612 -5.90 -15.52 -30.82
C GLN A 612 -5.28 -14.52 -29.83
N LYS A 613 -4.21 -13.83 -30.20
CA LYS A 613 -3.58 -12.77 -29.38
C LYS A 613 -4.54 -11.64 -29.03
N TYR A 614 -5.52 -11.36 -29.89
CA TYR A 614 -6.48 -10.28 -29.72
C TYR A 614 -7.84 -10.74 -29.20
N SER A 615 -8.07 -12.04 -28.98
CA SER A 615 -9.35 -12.59 -28.49
C SER A 615 -9.73 -12.08 -27.09
N LYS A 616 -8.75 -11.65 -26.29
CA LYS A 616 -8.99 -11.00 -25.00
C LYS A 616 -9.87 -9.74 -25.09
N TYR A 617 -9.92 -9.10 -26.26
CA TYR A 617 -10.76 -7.93 -26.51
C TYR A 617 -12.19 -8.29 -26.87
N ASP A 618 -12.49 -9.55 -27.23
CA ASP A 618 -13.84 -9.96 -27.66
C ASP A 618 -14.88 -9.78 -26.56
N LYS A 619 -14.48 -9.85 -25.30
CA LYS A 619 -15.37 -9.61 -24.16
C LYS A 619 -15.49 -8.14 -23.77
N LEU A 620 -14.68 -7.24 -24.34
CA LEU A 620 -14.81 -5.81 -24.05
C LEU A 620 -16.20 -5.35 -24.45
N THR A 621 -16.89 -4.72 -23.51
CA THR A 621 -18.06 -3.92 -23.84
C THR A 621 -18.12 -2.62 -23.05
N MET A 622 -19.03 -1.74 -23.42
CA MET A 622 -19.20 -0.42 -22.84
C MET A 622 -20.67 -0.13 -22.55
N LEU A 623 -20.93 0.59 -21.46
CA LEU A 623 -22.28 0.92 -21.00
C LEU A 623 -22.36 2.40 -20.63
N ASN A 624 -23.45 3.05 -20.99
CA ASN A 624 -23.77 4.39 -20.50
C ASN A 624 -24.15 4.35 -19.01
N TRP A 625 -23.70 5.34 -18.24
CA TRP A 625 -23.93 5.37 -16.78
C TRP A 625 -25.42 5.40 -16.40
N GLU A 626 -26.29 5.97 -17.23
CA GLU A 626 -27.73 6.05 -17.00
C GLU A 626 -28.44 4.69 -17.00
N HIS A 627 -27.79 3.63 -17.48
CA HIS A 627 -28.31 2.26 -17.36
C HIS A 627 -28.18 1.72 -15.93
N LEU A 628 -27.29 2.31 -15.14
CA LEU A 628 -26.99 1.88 -13.77
C LEU A 628 -27.42 2.90 -12.73
N LEU A 629 -27.37 4.20 -13.04
CA LEU A 629 -27.43 5.29 -12.08
C LEU A 629 -28.47 6.32 -12.50
N ASP A 630 -29.07 6.99 -11.51
CA ASP A 630 -29.98 8.11 -11.76
C ASP A 630 -29.24 9.45 -11.61
N PHE A 631 -29.31 10.27 -12.66
CA PHE A 631 -28.72 11.60 -12.71
C PHE A 631 -29.76 12.71 -12.55
N SER A 632 -31.03 12.40 -12.30
CA SER A 632 -32.12 13.37 -12.19
C SER A 632 -31.81 14.53 -11.22
N GLU A 633 -31.30 14.21 -10.03
CA GLU A 633 -30.89 15.20 -9.02
C GLU A 633 -29.60 15.93 -9.41
N ILE A 634 -28.61 15.22 -9.96
CA ILE A 634 -27.33 15.79 -10.36
C ILE A 634 -27.48 16.80 -11.51
N LYS A 635 -28.37 16.52 -12.47
CA LYS A 635 -28.66 17.38 -13.63
C LYS A 635 -29.23 18.74 -13.26
N LYS A 636 -29.70 18.92 -12.01
CA LYS A 636 -30.14 20.22 -11.48
C LYS A 636 -28.96 21.17 -11.22
N TYR A 637 -27.75 20.63 -11.04
CA TYR A 637 -26.55 21.38 -10.66
C TYR A 637 -25.50 21.45 -11.78
N ILE A 638 -25.38 20.39 -12.58
CA ILE A 638 -24.40 20.32 -13.68
C ILE A 638 -25.04 19.80 -14.96
N LYS A 639 -24.57 20.28 -16.10
CA LYS A 639 -24.93 19.72 -17.40
C LYS A 639 -24.06 18.51 -17.72
N LEU A 640 -24.67 17.49 -18.32
CA LEU A 640 -24.05 16.21 -18.64
C LEU A 640 -24.35 15.86 -20.10
N VAL A 641 -23.32 15.49 -20.85
CA VAL A 641 -23.43 15.03 -22.24
C VAL A 641 -22.59 13.77 -22.42
N HIS A 642 -23.11 12.76 -23.12
CA HIS A 642 -22.38 11.51 -23.34
C HIS A 642 -21.28 11.72 -24.38
N ARG A 643 -20.10 11.17 -24.09
CA ARG A 643 -18.98 11.14 -25.04
C ARG A 643 -19.26 10.26 -26.26
N GLY A 644 -20.01 9.17 -26.06
CA GLY A 644 -20.15 8.09 -27.04
C GLY A 644 -19.17 6.94 -26.79
N TYR A 645 -19.10 6.01 -27.75
CA TYR A 645 -18.38 4.73 -27.64
C TYR A 645 -17.06 4.70 -28.43
N ASP A 646 -16.33 5.80 -28.38
CA ASP A 646 -14.98 5.92 -28.88
C ASP A 646 -14.14 6.89 -28.01
N PHE A 647 -12.83 6.75 -28.14
CA PHE A 647 -11.86 7.59 -27.44
C PHE A 647 -10.99 8.36 -28.43
N ASN A 648 -11.45 8.54 -29.68
CA ASN A 648 -10.70 9.31 -30.65
C ASN A 648 -10.75 10.78 -30.23
N PHE A 649 -9.58 11.44 -30.18
CA PHE A 649 -9.52 12.82 -29.72
C PHE A 649 -10.06 13.79 -30.78
N ASP A 650 -9.79 13.56 -32.07
CA ASP A 650 -10.27 14.41 -33.14
C ASP A 650 -11.80 14.33 -33.26
N THR A 651 -12.38 13.13 -33.12
CA THR A 651 -13.85 12.94 -33.08
C THR A 651 -14.49 13.68 -31.89
N LEU A 652 -13.85 13.66 -30.72
CA LEU A 652 -14.30 14.45 -29.56
C LEU A 652 -14.30 15.95 -29.90
N LEU A 653 -13.23 16.44 -30.51
CA LEU A 653 -13.10 17.86 -30.86
C LEU A 653 -14.17 18.31 -31.87
N GLU A 654 -14.42 17.49 -32.89
CA GLU A 654 -15.47 17.71 -33.89
C GLU A 654 -16.86 17.73 -33.25
N GLN A 655 -17.19 16.73 -32.42
CA GLN A 655 -18.49 16.58 -31.79
C GLN A 655 -18.87 17.78 -30.91
N PHE A 656 -17.89 18.37 -30.21
CA PHE A 656 -18.11 19.48 -29.29
C PHE A 656 -17.64 20.83 -29.84
N SER A 657 -17.37 20.92 -31.15
CA SER A 657 -17.00 22.17 -31.84
C SER A 657 -15.89 22.94 -31.11
N THR A 658 -14.79 22.23 -30.82
CA THR A 658 -13.61 22.76 -30.12
C THR A 658 -12.34 22.37 -30.89
N SER A 659 -11.21 23.01 -30.58
CA SER A 659 -9.92 22.72 -31.19
C SER A 659 -8.87 22.26 -30.16
N LYS A 660 -7.77 21.70 -30.65
CA LYS A 660 -6.62 21.35 -29.80
C LYS A 660 -6.01 22.57 -29.10
N SER A 661 -6.02 23.75 -29.74
CA SER A 661 -5.58 25.02 -29.15
C SER A 661 -6.51 25.53 -28.05
N GLU A 662 -7.77 25.10 -28.05
CA GLU A 662 -8.76 25.44 -27.02
C GLU A 662 -8.92 24.32 -25.98
N THR A 663 -7.95 23.39 -25.93
CA THR A 663 -7.95 22.29 -24.96
C THR A 663 -6.78 22.44 -23.99
N PHE A 664 -7.11 22.56 -22.71
CA PHE A 664 -6.12 22.50 -21.64
C PHE A 664 -6.04 21.08 -21.07
N PHE A 665 -4.87 20.45 -21.18
CA PHE A 665 -4.65 19.09 -20.71
C PHE A 665 -4.10 19.06 -19.28
N ILE A 666 -4.80 18.36 -18.40
CA ILE A 666 -4.32 18.05 -17.06
C ILE A 666 -3.64 16.69 -17.11
N VAL A 667 -2.32 16.74 -17.30
CA VAL A 667 -1.47 15.58 -17.55
C VAL A 667 -0.86 15.04 -16.25
N GLU A 668 -1.25 13.81 -15.90
CA GLU A 668 -0.63 13.04 -14.83
C GLU A 668 0.36 12.03 -15.40
N SER A 669 1.66 12.36 -15.34
CA SER A 669 2.75 11.47 -15.80
C SER A 669 3.03 10.31 -14.84
N LYS A 670 2.47 10.36 -13.63
CA LYS A 670 2.59 9.35 -12.58
C LYS A 670 1.26 9.25 -11.83
N HIS A 671 0.96 8.05 -11.33
CA HIS A 671 -0.18 7.83 -10.46
C HIS A 671 -0.14 8.76 -9.24
N TYR A 672 -1.30 9.24 -8.78
CA TYR A 672 -1.44 10.16 -7.64
C TYR A 672 -0.60 11.44 -7.77
N LYS A 673 -0.56 12.09 -8.94
CA LYS A 673 0.23 13.33 -9.10
C LYS A 673 -0.44 14.50 -8.38
N PHE A 674 -1.68 14.80 -8.72
CA PHE A 674 -2.42 15.95 -8.19
C PHE A 674 -3.52 15.52 -7.24
N ARG A 675 -3.54 16.14 -6.05
CA ARG A 675 -4.70 16.20 -5.15
C ARG A 675 -5.30 17.60 -5.24
N PHE A 676 -6.59 17.69 -5.50
CA PHE A 676 -7.29 18.94 -5.69
C PHE A 676 -7.79 19.48 -4.35
N PHE A 677 -7.70 20.79 -4.16
CA PHE A 677 -8.14 21.48 -2.93
C PHE A 677 -9.03 22.64 -3.30
N ASP A 678 -10.22 22.73 -2.70
CA ASP A 678 -11.15 23.84 -2.93
C ASP A 678 -10.94 25.05 -2.01
N ASN A 679 -9.97 24.94 -1.10
CA ASN A 679 -9.49 26.00 -0.23
C ASN A 679 -7.98 26.20 -0.44
N ASP A 680 -7.59 27.39 -0.89
CA ASP A 680 -6.19 27.76 -1.16
C ASP A 680 -5.33 27.80 0.11
N HIS A 681 -5.97 27.93 1.27
CA HIS A 681 -5.33 27.95 2.59
C HIS A 681 -5.45 26.62 3.33
N SER A 682 -5.85 25.55 2.63
CA SER A 682 -6.04 24.23 3.22
C SER A 682 -4.78 23.74 3.95
N GLU A 683 -4.92 23.40 5.22
CA GLU A 683 -3.88 22.74 6.02
C GLU A 683 -3.86 21.21 5.80
N GLU A 684 -4.82 20.67 5.07
CA GLU A 684 -4.92 19.24 4.79
C GLU A 684 -3.71 18.71 4.02
N GLY A 685 -3.26 17.52 4.41
CA GLY A 685 -2.08 16.87 3.84
C GLY A 685 -2.29 16.37 2.41
N LEU A 686 -1.23 15.87 1.78
CA LEU A 686 -1.31 15.29 0.43
C LEU A 686 -1.71 13.81 0.40
N ASP A 687 -1.78 13.13 1.55
CA ASP A 687 -1.92 11.67 1.61
C ASP A 687 -0.90 10.98 0.66
N ARG A 688 -1.35 10.16 -0.29
CA ARG A 688 -0.49 9.45 -1.26
C ARG A 688 -0.13 10.31 -2.48
N PHE A 689 -0.65 11.53 -2.57
CA PHE A 689 -0.45 12.42 -3.71
C PHE A 689 0.84 13.22 -3.62
N LYS A 690 1.31 13.73 -4.77
CA LYS A 690 2.63 14.39 -4.86
C LYS A 690 2.56 15.90 -4.83
N LYS A 691 1.44 16.51 -5.23
CA LYS A 691 1.31 17.95 -5.38
C LYS A 691 -0.12 18.43 -5.14
N LYS A 692 -0.26 19.56 -4.43
CA LYS A 692 -1.53 20.28 -4.30
C LYS A 692 -1.86 20.96 -5.62
N PHE A 693 -3.12 20.87 -6.03
CA PHE A 693 -3.68 21.63 -7.14
C PHE A 693 -4.90 22.37 -6.63
N PHE A 694 -4.85 23.69 -6.60
CA PHE A 694 -5.98 24.47 -6.10
C PHE A 694 -7.05 24.61 -7.17
N THR A 695 -8.31 24.43 -6.82
CA THR A 695 -9.39 24.61 -7.80
C THR A 695 -9.52 26.07 -8.21
N SER A 696 -9.01 27.02 -7.43
CA SER A 696 -8.86 28.42 -7.84
C SER A 696 -7.96 28.57 -9.08
N ASP A 697 -6.97 27.71 -9.24
CA ASP A 697 -6.14 27.68 -10.46
C ASP A 697 -6.89 27.07 -11.64
N LEU A 698 -7.75 26.06 -11.41
CA LEU A 698 -8.62 25.53 -12.47
C LEU A 698 -9.59 26.60 -13.00
N LEU A 699 -10.10 27.46 -12.12
CA LEU A 699 -11.01 28.54 -12.47
C LEU A 699 -10.37 29.61 -13.36
N LYS A 700 -9.04 29.74 -13.35
CA LYS A 700 -8.29 30.67 -14.20
C LYS A 700 -8.07 30.15 -15.63
N ILE A 701 -8.42 28.90 -15.90
CA ILE A 701 -8.19 28.27 -17.21
C ILE A 701 -9.35 28.63 -18.14
N ASP A 702 -9.03 29.37 -19.20
CA ASP A 702 -10.03 29.92 -20.12
C ASP A 702 -10.35 29.02 -21.31
N GLU A 703 -9.50 28.05 -21.60
CA GLU A 703 -9.63 27.08 -22.67
C GLU A 703 -11.01 26.39 -22.62
N LYS A 704 -11.62 26.21 -23.80
CA LYS A 704 -12.98 25.66 -23.94
C LYS A 704 -13.10 24.26 -23.35
N LEU A 705 -12.08 23.41 -23.47
CA LEU A 705 -12.07 22.05 -22.95
C LEU A 705 -11.00 21.83 -21.88
N LEU A 706 -11.40 21.45 -20.66
CA LEU A 706 -10.50 20.87 -19.66
C LEU A 706 -10.46 19.36 -19.85
N HIS A 707 -9.30 18.83 -20.19
CA HIS A 707 -9.13 17.41 -20.47
C HIS A 707 -8.25 16.74 -19.42
N PHE A 708 -8.85 15.93 -18.55
CA PHE A 708 -8.14 15.17 -17.53
C PHE A 708 -7.73 13.79 -18.06
N TYR A 709 -6.47 13.43 -17.91
CA TYR A 709 -6.05 12.05 -18.24
C TYR A 709 -6.51 11.03 -17.21
N SER A 710 -6.65 11.45 -15.95
CA SER A 710 -7.16 10.60 -14.88
C SER A 710 -7.78 11.46 -13.79
N LEU A 711 -8.93 11.02 -13.30
CA LEU A 711 -9.57 11.52 -12.08
C LEU A 711 -9.65 10.43 -11.01
N PHE A 712 -8.76 9.43 -11.11
CA PHE A 712 -8.71 8.30 -10.21
C PHE A 712 -8.43 8.69 -8.76
N SER A 713 -9.04 7.92 -7.84
CA SER A 713 -8.94 7.92 -6.36
C SER A 713 -10.13 8.60 -5.68
N HIS A 714 -10.64 7.98 -4.61
CA HIS A 714 -11.66 8.58 -3.75
C HIS A 714 -11.13 9.71 -2.85
N TYR A 715 -9.81 9.93 -2.79
CA TYR A 715 -9.19 11.01 -2.02
C TYR A 715 -8.66 12.13 -2.92
N LYS A 716 -9.08 12.14 -4.19
CA LYS A 716 -8.57 13.04 -5.25
C LYS A 716 -8.87 14.50 -4.97
N ILE A 717 -9.98 14.81 -4.29
CA ILE A 717 -10.43 16.16 -4.00
C ILE A 717 -10.60 16.30 -2.48
N VAL A 718 -10.07 17.38 -1.92
CA VAL A 718 -10.30 17.84 -0.55
C VAL A 718 -11.30 18.99 -0.63
N LEU A 719 -12.38 18.87 0.12
CA LEU A 719 -13.48 19.82 0.15
C LEU A 719 -13.62 20.40 1.56
N GLU A 720 -13.45 21.72 1.65
CA GLU A 720 -13.61 22.50 2.87
C GLU A 720 -14.68 23.60 2.71
N GLN A 721 -15.03 23.95 1.46
CA GLN A 721 -16.05 24.97 1.22
C GLN A 721 -17.46 24.40 1.44
N PRO A 722 -18.30 25.04 2.29
CA PRO A 722 -19.62 24.49 2.65
C PRO A 722 -20.53 24.17 1.45
N LYS A 723 -20.54 25.04 0.43
CA LYS A 723 -21.33 24.83 -0.80
C LYS A 723 -20.89 23.59 -1.58
N ASN A 724 -19.58 23.31 -1.59
CA ASN A 724 -19.00 22.20 -2.33
C ASN A 724 -19.23 20.90 -1.57
N ILE A 725 -19.06 20.92 -0.25
CA ILE A 725 -19.41 19.79 0.64
C ILE A 725 -20.89 19.43 0.49
N HIS A 726 -21.78 20.43 0.43
CA HIS A 726 -23.20 20.19 0.21
C HIS A 726 -23.49 19.46 -1.11
N PHE A 727 -22.90 19.92 -2.23
CA PHE A 727 -23.06 19.26 -3.51
C PHE A 727 -22.43 17.86 -3.55
N TYR A 728 -21.27 17.68 -2.91
CA TYR A 728 -20.65 16.38 -2.73
C TYR A 728 -21.55 15.41 -1.97
N ASN A 729 -22.24 15.85 -0.93
CA ASN A 729 -23.21 15.05 -0.19
C ASN A 729 -24.42 14.67 -1.08
N ILE A 730 -24.88 15.58 -1.95
CA ILE A 730 -25.91 15.25 -2.94
C ILE A 730 -25.42 14.14 -3.87
N ILE A 731 -24.21 14.27 -4.45
CA ILE A 731 -23.60 13.23 -5.27
C ILE A 731 -23.58 11.92 -4.48
N HIS A 732 -23.00 11.90 -3.30
CA HIS A 732 -22.86 10.70 -2.49
C HIS A 732 -24.20 10.03 -2.14
N ASN A 733 -25.24 10.81 -1.82
CA ASN A 733 -26.53 10.27 -1.42
C ASN A 733 -27.37 9.76 -2.62
N THR A 734 -27.19 10.33 -3.82
CA THR A 734 -28.01 9.96 -5.00
C THR A 734 -27.26 9.04 -5.97
N PHE A 735 -25.93 9.02 -5.95
CA PHE A 735 -25.09 8.36 -6.95
C PHE A 735 -24.84 6.87 -6.63
N MET A 736 -25.93 6.16 -6.38
CA MET A 736 -25.97 4.72 -6.07
C MET A 736 -26.61 3.93 -7.21
N VAL A 737 -26.39 2.61 -7.21
CA VAL A 737 -26.99 1.69 -8.20
C VAL A 737 -28.52 1.84 -8.17
N ASN A 738 -29.08 2.35 -9.26
CA ASN A 738 -30.50 2.58 -9.48
C ASN A 738 -30.98 1.91 -10.77
N ASN A 739 -30.70 0.61 -10.91
CA ASN A 739 -31.26 -0.20 -12.00
C ASN A 739 -32.42 -1.05 -11.46
N PRO A 740 -33.65 -0.92 -11.99
CA PRO A 740 -34.82 -1.63 -11.47
C PRO A 740 -34.67 -3.16 -11.43
N LYS A 741 -34.00 -3.77 -12.42
CA LYS A 741 -33.76 -5.21 -12.43
C LYS A 741 -32.84 -5.62 -11.29
N LEU A 742 -31.71 -4.93 -11.14
CA LEU A 742 -30.76 -5.21 -10.06
C LEU A 742 -31.37 -5.00 -8.68
N LEU A 743 -32.15 -3.92 -8.51
CA LEU A 743 -32.84 -3.62 -7.27
C LEU A 743 -33.91 -4.68 -6.95
N ASN A 744 -34.70 -5.12 -7.92
CA ASN A 744 -35.72 -6.14 -7.73
C ASN A 744 -35.09 -7.49 -7.35
N THR A 745 -34.11 -7.97 -8.11
CA THR A 745 -33.42 -9.22 -7.80
C THR A 745 -32.73 -9.17 -6.43
N SER A 746 -32.05 -8.06 -6.11
CA SER A 746 -31.46 -7.90 -4.78
C SER A 746 -32.54 -7.92 -3.69
N ASN A 747 -33.69 -7.27 -3.90
CA ASN A 747 -34.80 -7.30 -2.96
C ASN A 747 -35.37 -8.71 -2.77
N GLU A 748 -35.48 -9.52 -3.82
CA GLU A 748 -35.92 -10.91 -3.74
C GLU A 748 -34.95 -11.77 -2.90
N VAL A 749 -33.64 -11.65 -3.15
CA VAL A 749 -32.61 -12.32 -2.34
C VAL A 749 -32.71 -11.86 -0.87
N MET A 750 -32.81 -10.56 -0.63
CA MET A 750 -32.94 -9.99 0.72
C MET A 750 -34.21 -10.46 1.43
N GLN A 751 -35.34 -10.59 0.73
CA GLN A 751 -36.58 -11.12 1.30
C GLN A 751 -36.41 -12.58 1.74
N LYS A 752 -35.73 -13.40 0.93
CA LYS A 752 -35.41 -14.78 1.30
C LYS A 752 -34.48 -14.86 2.51
N LEU A 753 -33.56 -13.92 2.68
CA LEU A 753 -32.68 -13.82 3.86
C LEU A 753 -33.38 -13.36 5.15
N GLY A 754 -34.70 -13.15 5.12
CA GLY A 754 -35.51 -12.70 6.26
C GLY A 754 -35.90 -11.22 6.22
N GLY A 755 -35.53 -10.49 5.15
CA GLY A 755 -35.82 -9.08 4.95
C GLY A 755 -34.63 -8.16 5.19
N LYS A 756 -34.78 -6.87 4.82
CA LYS A 756 -33.75 -5.86 5.07
C LYS A 756 -33.52 -5.69 6.57
N GLY A 757 -32.25 -5.68 6.99
CA GLY A 757 -31.87 -5.50 8.38
C GLY A 757 -31.94 -6.75 9.26
N SER A 758 -32.37 -7.92 8.75
CA SER A 758 -32.56 -9.14 9.56
C SER A 758 -31.34 -10.07 9.61
N TYR A 759 -30.36 -9.91 8.72
CA TYR A 759 -29.19 -10.78 8.57
C TYR A 759 -27.89 -9.99 8.71
N PHE A 760 -26.77 -10.68 8.92
CA PHE A 760 -25.44 -10.09 8.94
C PHE A 760 -24.86 -10.06 7.52
N GLY A 761 -24.43 -8.89 7.06
CA GLY A 761 -23.73 -8.74 5.78
C GLY A 761 -22.22 -8.74 5.98
N LEU A 762 -21.51 -9.67 5.36
CA LEU A 762 -20.05 -9.73 5.35
C LEU A 762 -19.54 -9.57 3.92
N HIS A 763 -18.50 -8.74 3.73
CA HIS A 763 -17.75 -8.74 2.48
C HIS A 763 -16.34 -9.29 2.71
N VAL A 764 -16.02 -10.40 2.03
CA VAL A 764 -14.76 -11.14 2.17
C VAL A 764 -14.04 -11.21 0.82
N ARG A 765 -12.99 -10.38 0.65
CA ARG A 765 -12.16 -10.30 -0.56
C ARG A 765 -10.97 -11.25 -0.47
N VAL A 766 -10.84 -12.17 -1.41
CA VAL A 766 -9.78 -13.20 -1.47
C VAL A 766 -9.19 -13.41 -2.87
N GLY A 767 -9.69 -12.73 -3.91
CA GLY A 767 -9.26 -12.99 -5.30
C GLY A 767 -7.88 -12.46 -5.69
N GLU A 768 -7.48 -11.27 -5.21
CA GLU A 768 -6.20 -10.66 -5.59
C GLU A 768 -5.06 -10.99 -4.62
N ALA A 769 -3.82 -11.03 -5.11
CA ALA A 769 -2.63 -11.42 -4.35
C ALA A 769 -2.49 -10.65 -3.01
N LYS A 770 -2.70 -9.32 -3.00
CA LYS A 770 -2.65 -8.52 -1.75
C LYS A 770 -3.64 -9.06 -0.70
N PHE A 771 -4.88 -9.33 -1.09
CA PHE A 771 -5.91 -9.80 -0.18
C PHE A 771 -5.72 -11.28 0.20
N ARG A 772 -5.13 -12.10 -0.69
CA ARG A 772 -4.68 -13.47 -0.35
C ARG A 772 -3.61 -13.48 0.72
N PHE A 773 -2.60 -12.61 0.62
CA PHE A 773 -1.55 -12.52 1.66
C PHE A 773 -2.12 -12.11 3.02
N GLN A 774 -3.20 -11.33 3.02
CA GLN A 774 -3.87 -10.84 4.21
C GLN A 774 -5.11 -11.67 4.58
N GLU A 775 -5.38 -12.76 3.88
CA GLU A 775 -6.64 -13.51 4.01
C GLU A 775 -6.87 -13.97 5.44
N LYS A 776 -5.86 -14.57 6.08
CA LYS A 776 -5.94 -15.04 7.47
C LYS A 776 -6.22 -13.89 8.45
N GLU A 777 -5.59 -12.73 8.25
CA GLU A 777 -5.76 -11.55 9.10
C GLU A 777 -7.14 -10.93 8.90
N ASN A 778 -7.59 -10.79 7.65
CA ASN A 778 -8.91 -10.28 7.29
C ASN A 778 -10.03 -11.19 7.80
N LEU A 779 -9.93 -12.50 7.60
CA LEU A 779 -10.90 -13.47 8.09
C LEU A 779 -10.98 -13.50 9.61
N LYS A 780 -9.83 -13.39 10.28
CA LYS A 780 -9.79 -13.29 11.75
C LYS A 780 -10.50 -12.02 12.21
N PHE A 781 -10.19 -10.86 11.62
CA PHE A 781 -10.85 -9.59 11.93
C PHE A 781 -12.36 -9.67 11.75
N ILE A 782 -12.82 -10.11 10.57
CA ILE A 782 -14.25 -10.25 10.26
C ILE A 782 -14.93 -11.19 11.26
N ASN A 783 -14.31 -12.32 11.57
CA ASN A 783 -14.83 -13.24 12.56
C ASN A 783 -14.91 -12.63 13.97
N ASP A 784 -13.91 -11.86 14.38
CA ASP A 784 -13.85 -11.27 15.71
C ASP A 784 -14.88 -10.14 15.87
N GLU A 785 -15.07 -9.31 14.84
CA GLU A 785 -16.14 -8.31 14.79
C GLU A 785 -17.52 -8.97 14.79
N LEU A 786 -17.74 -10.00 13.98
CA LEU A 786 -19.00 -10.74 13.96
C LEU A 786 -19.32 -11.32 15.33
N LYS A 787 -18.34 -11.93 16.02
CA LYS A 787 -18.51 -12.42 17.39
C LYS A 787 -18.91 -11.32 18.36
N LYS A 788 -18.33 -10.13 18.27
CA LYS A 788 -18.71 -8.99 19.12
C LYS A 788 -20.17 -8.63 18.91
N PHE A 789 -20.63 -8.52 17.66
CA PHE A 789 -22.03 -8.22 17.37
C PHE A 789 -22.98 -9.32 17.81
N LEU A 790 -22.62 -10.59 17.62
CA LEU A 790 -23.42 -11.73 18.10
C LEU A 790 -23.50 -11.80 19.63
N LYS A 791 -22.48 -11.29 20.35
CA LYS A 791 -22.44 -11.26 21.82
C LYS A 791 -23.15 -10.04 22.42
N ASN A 792 -23.03 -8.87 21.78
CA ASN A 792 -23.56 -7.60 22.29
C ASN A 792 -25.02 -7.37 21.93
N ASN A 793 -25.51 -7.94 20.84
CA ASN A 793 -26.93 -7.85 20.50
C ASN A 793 -27.71 -8.93 21.26
N THR A 794 -28.58 -8.51 22.16
CA THR A 794 -29.81 -9.24 22.48
C THR A 794 -30.70 -9.28 21.22
N ILE A 795 -30.32 -10.08 20.23
CA ILE A 795 -31.32 -10.68 19.35
C ILE A 795 -32.12 -11.59 20.29
N PRO A 796 -33.43 -11.40 20.50
CA PRO A 796 -34.20 -12.06 21.57
C PRO A 796 -34.30 -13.60 21.51
N TYR A 797 -33.48 -14.30 20.73
CA TYR A 797 -33.68 -15.73 20.44
C TYR A 797 -32.40 -16.49 20.05
N LEU A 798 -31.22 -16.08 20.53
CA LEU A 798 -30.04 -16.94 20.40
C LEU A 798 -30.08 -18.03 21.49
N ASP A 799 -30.65 -19.19 21.17
CA ASP A 799 -30.40 -20.39 21.95
C ASP A 799 -28.96 -20.86 21.71
N THR A 800 -28.08 -20.50 22.64
CA THR A 800 -26.66 -20.91 22.65
C THR A 800 -26.47 -22.42 22.80
N SER A 801 -27.52 -23.21 23.05
CA SER A 801 -27.45 -24.68 23.10
C SER A 801 -26.98 -25.31 21.77
N TYR A 802 -27.20 -24.64 20.63
CA TYR A 802 -26.80 -25.13 19.30
C TYR A 802 -25.32 -24.93 18.97
N LEU A 803 -24.64 -23.98 19.61
CA LEU A 803 -23.19 -23.80 19.48
C LEU A 803 -22.40 -24.93 20.17
N ASN A 804 -23.05 -25.64 21.10
CA ASN A 804 -22.47 -26.72 21.90
C ASN A 804 -22.83 -28.14 21.43
N LYS A 805 -23.66 -28.30 20.39
CA LYS A 805 -23.76 -29.59 19.70
C LYS A 805 -22.45 -29.81 18.94
N SER A 806 -21.51 -30.46 19.64
CA SER A 806 -20.25 -30.92 19.09
C SER A 806 -20.49 -31.58 17.73
N LYS A 807 -19.76 -31.09 16.72
CA LYS A 807 -19.49 -31.78 15.45
C LYS A 807 -18.95 -33.19 15.74
N LYS A 808 -19.85 -34.15 15.92
CA LYS A 808 -19.53 -35.57 15.95
C LYS A 808 -20.03 -36.17 14.65
N GLU A 809 -19.05 -36.57 13.84
CA GLU A 809 -19.08 -37.60 12.80
C GLU A 809 -20.03 -37.36 11.61
N GLU A 810 -19.40 -37.00 10.48
CA GLU A 810 -19.72 -37.44 9.12
C GLU A 810 -21.16 -37.25 8.60
N GLU A 811 -21.63 -36.01 8.52
CA GLU A 811 -22.45 -35.51 7.40
C GLU A 811 -22.55 -33.98 7.46
N TYR A 812 -22.03 -33.30 6.42
CA TYR A 812 -22.08 -31.83 6.30
C TYR A 812 -23.51 -31.37 5.95
N PHE A 813 -24.42 -31.35 6.91
CA PHE A 813 -25.69 -30.65 6.72
C PHE A 813 -25.52 -29.17 7.08
N ALA A 814 -25.19 -28.36 6.07
CA ALA A 814 -25.47 -26.93 6.12
C ALA A 814 -27.00 -26.77 6.23
N TYR A 815 -27.47 -26.02 7.21
CA TYR A 815 -28.90 -25.75 7.33
C TYR A 815 -29.38 -25.02 6.08
N SER A 816 -30.49 -25.46 5.52
CA SER A 816 -31.17 -24.69 4.48
C SER A 816 -31.62 -23.35 5.05
N LEU A 817 -31.75 -22.34 4.19
CA LEU A 817 -32.21 -21.02 4.60
C LEU A 817 -33.56 -21.06 5.32
N GLN A 818 -34.46 -21.95 4.88
CA GLN A 818 -35.77 -22.15 5.51
C GLN A 818 -35.65 -22.66 6.95
N GLU A 819 -34.75 -23.62 7.20
CA GLU A 819 -34.53 -24.15 8.55
C GLU A 819 -33.85 -23.10 9.45
N CYS A 820 -32.89 -22.34 8.92
CA CYS A 820 -32.26 -21.23 9.65
C CYS A 820 -33.29 -20.22 10.14
N LEU A 821 -34.21 -19.81 9.25
CA LEU A 821 -35.28 -18.88 9.60
C LEU A 821 -36.30 -19.49 10.56
N ALA A 822 -36.71 -20.76 10.35
CA ALA A 822 -37.66 -21.45 11.22
C ALA A 822 -37.15 -21.63 12.65
N HIS A 823 -35.84 -21.82 12.82
CA HIS A 823 -35.17 -21.93 14.12
C HIS A 823 -34.67 -20.59 14.68
N ASN A 824 -34.95 -19.47 14.00
CA ASN A 824 -34.50 -18.13 14.38
C ASN A 824 -32.98 -18.02 14.59
N LEU A 825 -32.21 -18.74 13.76
CA LEU A 825 -30.76 -18.74 13.78
C LEU A 825 -30.19 -17.48 13.09
N PRO A 826 -29.02 -16.97 13.52
CA PRO A 826 -28.38 -15.83 12.87
C PRO A 826 -28.01 -16.14 11.41
N VAL A 827 -28.69 -15.48 10.47
CA VAL A 827 -28.39 -15.59 9.03
C VAL A 827 -27.22 -14.68 8.68
N ILE A 828 -26.22 -15.23 7.99
CA ILE A 828 -25.03 -14.52 7.52
C ILE A 828 -25.00 -14.59 6.00
N TYR A 829 -25.03 -13.42 5.35
CA TYR A 829 -24.80 -13.29 3.92
C TYR A 829 -23.36 -12.85 3.64
N ILE A 830 -22.64 -13.58 2.79
CA ILE A 830 -21.27 -13.26 2.41
C ILE A 830 -21.20 -12.88 0.92
N ALA A 831 -20.83 -11.63 0.65
CA ALA A 831 -20.35 -11.19 -0.64
C ALA A 831 -18.86 -11.52 -0.76
N THR A 832 -18.45 -12.28 -1.78
CA THR A 832 -17.06 -12.70 -1.96
C THR A 832 -16.72 -12.92 -3.43
N ASP A 833 -15.46 -12.66 -3.79
CA ASP A 833 -14.89 -12.99 -5.10
C ASP A 833 -14.27 -14.39 -5.16
N SER A 834 -14.45 -15.19 -4.11
CA SER A 834 -14.05 -16.59 -4.09
C SER A 834 -14.85 -17.42 -5.11
N LYS A 835 -14.15 -18.27 -5.87
CA LYS A 835 -14.79 -19.27 -6.74
C LYS A 835 -15.27 -20.50 -5.95
N ASN A 836 -14.76 -20.70 -4.75
CA ASN A 836 -15.16 -21.79 -3.85
C ASN A 836 -15.17 -21.28 -2.39
N PRO A 837 -16.22 -20.50 -2.02
CA PRO A 837 -16.31 -19.88 -0.70
C PRO A 837 -16.23 -20.90 0.44
N PHE A 838 -16.79 -22.09 0.26
CA PHE A 838 -16.78 -23.15 1.28
C PHE A 838 -15.36 -23.59 1.65
N LYS A 839 -14.48 -23.75 0.65
CA LYS A 839 -13.08 -24.16 0.87
C LYS A 839 -12.23 -23.01 1.41
N GLU A 840 -12.34 -21.83 0.81
CA GLU A 840 -11.47 -20.69 1.14
C GLU A 840 -11.89 -20.02 2.47
N LEU A 841 -13.19 -19.94 2.76
CA LEU A 841 -13.72 -19.30 3.96
C LEU A 841 -14.01 -20.29 5.09
N LYS A 842 -13.29 -21.42 5.12
CA LYS A 842 -13.50 -22.53 6.06
C LYS A 842 -13.56 -22.06 7.52
N LEU A 843 -12.78 -21.05 7.90
CA LEU A 843 -12.80 -20.48 9.26
C LEU A 843 -14.18 -19.95 9.70
N LEU A 844 -15.00 -19.47 8.76
CA LEU A 844 -16.36 -19.02 9.01
C LEU A 844 -17.35 -20.18 8.94
N TYR A 845 -17.30 -20.98 7.86
CA TYR A 845 -18.17 -22.16 7.68
C TYR A 845 -17.99 -23.21 8.79
N ASP A 846 -16.83 -23.26 9.44
CA ASP A 846 -16.60 -24.16 10.56
C ASP A 846 -17.28 -23.70 11.86
N LYS A 847 -17.62 -22.41 11.99
CA LYS A 847 -18.11 -21.79 13.22
C LYS A 847 -19.58 -21.41 13.17
N TYR A 848 -20.10 -21.10 11.99
CA TYR A 848 -21.47 -20.62 11.81
C TYR A 848 -22.23 -21.53 10.84
N LEU A 849 -23.48 -21.83 11.18
CA LEU A 849 -24.31 -22.81 10.49
C LEU A 849 -25.09 -22.22 9.30
N CYS A 850 -25.50 -20.96 9.42
CA CYS A 850 -26.42 -20.29 8.48
C CYS A 850 -25.69 -19.26 7.62
N ILE A 851 -24.72 -19.73 6.83
CA ILE A 851 -23.96 -18.90 5.89
C ILE A 851 -24.49 -19.10 4.47
N PHE A 852 -24.80 -17.99 3.81
CA PHE A 852 -25.27 -17.95 2.43
C PHE A 852 -24.43 -16.96 1.62
N THR A 853 -24.31 -17.23 0.33
CA THR A 853 -23.65 -16.40 -0.68
C THR A 853 -24.60 -16.25 -1.87
N LEU A 854 -24.27 -15.42 -2.84
CA LEU A 854 -25.08 -15.34 -4.06
C LEU A 854 -25.13 -16.68 -4.84
N PHE A 855 -24.17 -17.59 -4.63
CA PHE A 855 -24.21 -18.93 -5.23
C PHE A 855 -25.42 -19.76 -4.78
N ASP A 856 -25.99 -19.45 -3.61
CA ASP A 856 -27.17 -20.13 -3.05
C ASP A 856 -28.48 -19.60 -3.65
N PHE A 857 -28.42 -18.54 -4.46
CA PHE A 857 -29.58 -17.85 -5.08
C PHE A 857 -29.50 -17.80 -6.61
N LYS A 858 -28.80 -18.77 -7.25
CA LYS A 858 -28.56 -18.77 -8.70
C LYS A 858 -29.83 -18.65 -9.55
N THR A 859 -30.92 -19.28 -9.13
CA THR A 859 -32.21 -19.24 -9.87
C THR A 859 -32.78 -17.82 -9.93
N ASP A 860 -32.53 -17.00 -8.91
CA ASP A 860 -32.99 -15.61 -8.86
C ASP A 860 -32.18 -14.69 -9.79
N LEU A 861 -31.04 -15.17 -10.30
CA LEU A 861 -30.18 -14.43 -11.23
C LEU A 861 -30.52 -14.68 -12.71
N GLU A 862 -31.38 -15.66 -13.01
CA GLU A 862 -31.68 -16.09 -14.39
C GLU A 862 -32.28 -14.97 -15.25
N ASP A 863 -33.10 -14.10 -14.65
CA ASP A 863 -33.74 -12.98 -15.34
C ASP A 863 -32.78 -11.83 -15.69
N ILE A 864 -31.62 -11.76 -15.02
CA ILE A 864 -30.58 -10.77 -15.29
C ILE A 864 -29.74 -11.16 -16.50
N GLY A 865 -29.49 -12.46 -16.71
CA GLY A 865 -28.61 -13.03 -17.73
C GLY A 865 -29.03 -12.84 -19.20
N LYS A 866 -30.03 -11.98 -19.45
CA LYS A 866 -30.48 -11.58 -20.79
C LYS A 866 -30.26 -10.09 -21.07
N THR A 867 -29.55 -9.39 -20.20
CA THR A 867 -29.30 -7.95 -20.37
C THR A 867 -27.95 -7.74 -21.04
N SER A 868 -27.97 -7.10 -22.20
CA SER A 868 -26.77 -6.75 -22.96
C SER A 868 -26.46 -5.26 -22.86
N SER A 869 -25.26 -4.89 -23.31
CA SER A 869 -24.81 -3.50 -23.40
C SER A 869 -25.25 -2.84 -24.71
N ASP A 870 -25.37 -1.51 -24.73
CA ASP A 870 -25.67 -0.77 -25.96
C ASP A 870 -24.54 -0.83 -27.00
N PHE A 871 -23.29 -1.05 -26.55
CA PHE A 871 -22.13 -1.10 -27.43
C PHE A 871 -22.02 -2.42 -28.20
N ASP A 872 -22.19 -3.56 -27.52
CA ASP A 872 -22.22 -4.88 -28.12
C ASP A 872 -23.39 -5.70 -27.55
N PRO A 873 -24.47 -5.89 -28.31
CA PRO A 873 -25.66 -6.58 -27.84
C PRO A 873 -25.44 -8.09 -27.65
N ASN A 874 -24.34 -8.66 -28.15
CA ASN A 874 -24.04 -10.09 -28.05
C ASN A 874 -23.32 -10.48 -26.75
N ILE A 875 -22.92 -9.49 -25.94
CA ILE A 875 -22.23 -9.71 -24.67
C ILE A 875 -23.24 -9.68 -23.53
N ASP A 876 -23.36 -10.79 -22.81
CA ASP A 876 -24.13 -10.90 -21.58
C ASP A 876 -23.43 -10.14 -20.42
N LEU A 877 -24.19 -9.30 -19.72
CA LEU A 877 -23.73 -8.50 -18.59
C LEU A 877 -23.91 -9.18 -17.23
N LEU A 878 -24.37 -10.43 -17.16
CA LEU A 878 -24.59 -11.14 -15.89
C LEU A 878 -23.41 -11.06 -14.93
N ASN A 879 -22.20 -11.39 -15.41
CA ASN A 879 -21.00 -11.40 -14.57
C ASN A 879 -20.56 -10.00 -14.13
N PHE A 880 -20.99 -8.95 -14.84
CA PHE A 880 -20.81 -7.57 -14.41
C PHE A 880 -21.83 -7.17 -13.33
N TYR A 881 -23.07 -7.68 -13.41
CA TYR A 881 -24.14 -7.36 -12.48
C TYR A 881 -24.10 -8.14 -11.17
N ILE A 882 -23.60 -9.38 -11.16
CA ILE A 882 -23.41 -10.20 -9.95
C ILE A 882 -22.78 -9.41 -8.78
N PRO A 883 -21.60 -8.77 -8.95
CA PRO A 883 -21.00 -8.02 -7.84
C PRO A 883 -21.83 -6.80 -7.41
N LEU A 884 -22.66 -6.23 -8.27
CA LEU A 884 -23.57 -5.13 -7.89
C LEU A 884 -24.76 -5.63 -7.07
N ILE A 885 -25.26 -6.83 -7.36
CA ILE A 885 -26.30 -7.50 -6.56
C ILE A 885 -25.73 -7.87 -5.20
N ASP A 886 -24.51 -8.42 -5.16
CA ASP A 886 -23.78 -8.68 -3.92
C ASP A 886 -23.63 -7.40 -3.08
N LEU A 887 -23.22 -6.30 -3.73
CA LEU A 887 -23.05 -5.00 -3.08
C LEU A 887 -24.37 -4.51 -2.47
N LEU A 888 -25.46 -4.55 -3.23
CA LEU A 888 -26.78 -4.15 -2.74
C LEU A 888 -27.18 -5.07 -1.57
N THR A 889 -27.17 -6.38 -1.78
CA THR A 889 -27.60 -7.36 -0.77
C THR A 889 -26.81 -7.23 0.52
N VAL A 890 -25.47 -7.23 0.46
CA VAL A 890 -24.66 -7.20 1.69
C VAL A 890 -24.84 -5.90 2.50
N SER A 891 -25.08 -4.77 1.83
CA SER A 891 -25.17 -3.44 2.46
C SER A 891 -26.47 -3.23 3.25
N TYR A 892 -27.55 -3.91 2.87
CA TYR A 892 -28.85 -3.84 3.57
C TYR A 892 -28.96 -4.83 4.75
N GLY A 893 -27.85 -5.47 5.14
CA GLY A 893 -27.79 -6.26 6.37
C GLY A 893 -28.12 -5.43 7.61
N GLY A 894 -28.50 -6.11 8.69
CA GLY A 894 -28.67 -5.52 10.03
C GLY A 894 -27.38 -4.93 10.57
N VAL A 895 -26.27 -5.58 10.24
CA VAL A 895 -24.89 -5.20 10.52
C VAL A 895 -24.08 -5.48 9.25
N PHE A 896 -23.14 -4.60 8.91
CA PHE A 896 -22.19 -4.82 7.82
C PHE A 896 -20.73 -4.85 8.31
N ILE A 897 -19.96 -5.85 7.87
CA ILE A 897 -18.52 -5.98 8.18
C ILE A 897 -17.76 -6.24 6.87
N GLY A 898 -16.88 -5.32 6.50
CA GLY A 898 -16.13 -5.40 5.25
C GLY A 898 -14.66 -5.79 5.42
N THR A 899 -14.07 -6.29 4.34
CA THR A 899 -12.61 -6.44 4.21
C THR A 899 -11.91 -5.08 4.19
N ILE A 900 -10.86 -4.92 4.99
CA ILE A 900 -10.04 -3.70 5.09
C ILE A 900 -9.40 -3.37 3.72
N ASP A 901 -9.25 -2.08 3.40
CA ASP A 901 -8.70 -1.55 2.14
C ASP A 901 -9.47 -1.88 0.84
N SER A 902 -10.57 -2.61 0.91
CA SER A 902 -11.36 -2.92 -0.29
C SER A 902 -12.27 -1.74 -0.67
N THR A 903 -12.18 -1.30 -1.92
CA THR A 903 -13.10 -0.29 -2.48
C THR A 903 -14.55 -0.78 -2.51
N PHE A 904 -14.76 -2.09 -2.68
CA PHE A 904 -16.09 -2.70 -2.55
C PHE A 904 -16.63 -2.54 -1.13
N SER A 905 -15.81 -2.83 -0.11
CA SER A 905 -16.25 -2.67 1.29
C SER A 905 -16.60 -1.23 1.61
N ARG A 906 -15.81 -0.27 1.09
CA ARG A 906 -16.09 1.15 1.25
C ARG A 906 -17.45 1.52 0.69
N MET A 907 -17.73 1.14 -0.57
CA MET A 907 -19.03 1.42 -1.19
C MET A 907 -20.18 0.75 -0.42
N ALA A 908 -19.95 -0.46 0.12
CA ALA A 908 -20.93 -1.15 0.94
C ALA A 908 -21.19 -0.46 2.29
N TYR A 909 -20.16 0.10 2.96
CA TYR A 909 -20.33 0.92 4.15
C TYR A 909 -21.14 2.19 3.86
N GLU A 910 -20.83 2.88 2.76
CA GLU A 910 -21.56 4.08 2.31
C GLU A 910 -23.05 3.77 2.07
N LEU A 911 -23.37 2.66 1.41
CA LEU A 911 -24.74 2.18 1.22
C LEU A 911 -25.42 1.77 2.53
N HIS A 912 -24.69 1.07 3.41
CA HIS A 912 -25.21 0.62 4.69
C HIS A 912 -25.58 1.79 5.60
N ASP A 913 -24.74 2.82 5.63
CA ASP A 913 -25.02 4.05 6.39
C ASP A 913 -26.22 4.81 5.86
N LEU A 914 -26.29 5.00 4.54
CA LEU A 914 -27.41 5.68 3.92
C LEU A 914 -28.72 4.96 4.27
N TYR A 915 -28.71 3.63 4.26
CA TYR A 915 -29.85 2.82 4.69
C TYR A 915 -30.16 2.96 6.20
N LYS A 916 -29.14 2.88 7.07
CA LYS A 916 -29.33 2.85 8.53
C LYS A 916 -29.60 4.21 9.16
N TYR A 917 -29.00 5.26 8.62
CA TYR A 917 -28.94 6.59 9.22
C TYR A 917 -29.56 7.67 8.34
N GLY A 918 -29.87 7.38 7.07
CA GLY A 918 -30.37 8.38 6.11
C GLY A 918 -29.29 9.31 5.56
N GLU A 919 -28.04 9.11 5.98
CA GLU A 919 -26.87 9.86 5.56
C GLU A 919 -25.63 8.96 5.64
N ILE A 920 -24.61 9.26 4.83
CA ILE A 920 -23.32 8.56 4.88
C ILE A 920 -22.51 9.11 6.06
N LYS A 921 -22.04 8.22 6.95
CA LYS A 921 -21.08 8.60 7.98
C LYS A 921 -19.68 8.45 7.41
N SER A 922 -18.77 9.37 7.71
CA SER A 922 -17.38 9.24 7.27
C SER A 922 -16.73 8.07 8.03
N HIS A 923 -16.65 6.90 7.41
CA HIS A 923 -16.08 5.70 8.03
C HIS A 923 -14.58 5.52 7.84
N PHE A 924 -13.86 6.46 7.23
CA PHE A 924 -12.44 6.28 6.91
C PHE A 924 -11.64 7.59 7.02
#